data_AF-A0AA38ZLB3-F1
#
_entry.id   AF-A0AA38ZLB3-F1
#
_cell.length_a   1.000
_cell.length_b   1.000
_cell.length_c   1.000
_cell.angle_alpha   90.00
_cell.angle_beta   90.00
_cell.angle_gamma   90.00
#
_symmetry.space_group_name_H-M   'P 1'
#
loop_
_entity.id
_entity.type
_entity.pdbx_description
1 polymer ?
#
loop_
_entity_poly.entity_id
_entity_poly.type
_entity_poly.pdbx_seq_one_letter_code
_entity_poly.pdbx_strand_id
1 'polypeptide(L)'
;MAAKLSTCFLSHGWGSLDCKRSNGRFLAPSHRLLPASCKMRHRNFSSQHKRQQTKKVSPDLRPTNSHFQSNGDEDTEPENALADGVSSLNQGTTPDDEDVDVDSRIAIEHINDNPLKHLTVSEEMKPLGINVKSGEQLSSFQLEDLVGMLRNAEKNVLLLNQARVHALQDLEKILTEKDALQGEINTLEMRLAETNARIKVAAQEKIHVEILEEQLVNLRTELSHRGVTEGSGADMHENWNKAFDGVHSLGKELSLLRTENVSLKDDILGLKEELSRVQNTDKRVVMLEKERSFLESALKELEFKLVASQEDVSKLSTLKFECKNLWDRVENLQVLLDRATDQADKAILVLEQNQELRKKVDMLEESLEEANVYKLSSEKMQQYNDLMQKKIKLLEERLDRSDEEILSYVKLYQESIKEFQDTLNNLKEESKRRALNEPVDDMPWDFWSRLLLIIDGWLLEKKISANDAKLLREMVWKRDGRIRDAYLVCKDMNEHEAVAIFLKLTSSPKRSRLHVIHIAAEMAPVAKVGGLGDVVSGLSRALQKKGHLVEIVLPKYDCMQYDRIRDLRALDVELESYFDGRLFRNKVWVGTVEGLPVYFIEPHHPSKFFWRGTFYGEHDDFRRFSYFSRAALELLLQAGKKPDIIHCHDWQTAFVAPLYWDLYAPKGLNSARICFTCHNFEYQGTAPASEMASCGLDVHHLNRPDRMQDNSAHDRVNPVKGAIVFSNIVTTVSPTYAQEVRTSEGGQGLHSTLNSHSKKFIGILNGIDTDAWNPATDVFLKSQFNANDLQGKAENKEALRKHLGLSYADTRQPLVLLSSEVLNDYYYDEMQHFSDVPNLN
;
A
#
# COMPACT_ATOMS: atom_id res chain seq x y z
N MET A 1 9.82 -22.17 -38.56
CA MET A 1 9.76 -22.82 -39.89
C MET A 1 8.29 -23.04 -40.22
N ALA A 2 7.71 -22.20 -41.08
CA ALA A 2 7.32 -22.52 -42.48
C ALA A 2 6.10 -23.47 -42.54
N ALA A 3 4.97 -23.20 -43.20
CA ALA A 3 4.67 -22.28 -44.30
C ALA A 3 3.14 -22.12 -44.51
N LYS A 4 2.74 -20.98 -45.13
CA LYS A 4 1.84 -20.77 -46.31
C LYS A 4 0.53 -21.58 -46.41
N LEU A 5 -0.57 -21.14 -47.01
CA LEU A 5 -1.09 -19.95 -47.69
C LEU A 5 -2.56 -20.33 -48.01
N SER A 6 -3.52 -19.42 -47.99
CA SER A 6 -4.45 -19.29 -49.13
C SER A 6 -5.14 -17.93 -49.12
N THR A 7 -5.16 -17.34 -50.31
CA THR A 7 -5.78 -16.08 -50.71
C THR A 7 -6.70 -16.40 -51.89
N CYS A 8 -7.87 -15.76 -51.94
CA CYS A 8 -8.60 -15.44 -53.17
C CYS A 8 -9.55 -14.27 -52.83
N PHE A 9 -9.34 -13.02 -53.24
CA PHE A 9 -9.34 -12.35 -54.54
C PHE A 9 -10.71 -12.00 -55.15
N LEU A 10 -10.77 -10.72 -55.57
CA LEU A 10 -11.63 -10.01 -56.55
C LEU A 10 -12.92 -9.35 -56.03
N SER A 11 -13.28 -8.11 -56.37
CA SER A 11 -12.63 -6.88 -56.91
C SER A 11 -13.74 -5.89 -57.31
N HIS A 12 -13.39 -4.59 -57.33
CA HIS A 12 -14.01 -3.44 -58.00
C HIS A 12 -15.18 -2.71 -57.30
N GLY A 13 -15.24 -1.37 -57.28
CA GLY A 13 -14.51 -0.39 -58.09
C GLY A 13 -14.49 1.02 -57.51
N TRP A 14 -13.63 1.84 -58.14
CA TRP A 14 -13.36 3.25 -57.90
C TRP A 14 -14.55 4.18 -58.18
N GLY A 15 -14.51 5.38 -57.57
CA GLY A 15 -15.30 6.53 -58.01
C GLY A 15 -15.04 7.79 -57.18
N SER A 16 -14.00 8.54 -57.52
CA SER A 16 -13.84 9.95 -57.14
C SER A 16 -14.71 10.81 -58.06
N LEU A 17 -15.46 11.78 -57.53
CA LEU A 17 -15.72 13.07 -58.21
C LEU A 17 -16.41 14.11 -57.32
N ASP A 18 -16.01 15.33 -57.62
CA ASP A 18 -16.22 16.62 -56.96
C ASP A 18 -17.58 17.29 -57.27
N CYS A 19 -18.01 18.12 -56.31
CA CYS A 19 -18.67 19.43 -56.47
C CYS A 19 -20.08 19.56 -57.12
N LYS A 20 -21.09 20.00 -56.33
CA LYS A 20 -21.72 21.36 -56.44
C LYS A 20 -22.96 21.59 -55.54
N ARG A 21 -22.99 22.83 -55.05
CA ARG A 21 -24.02 23.60 -54.32
C ARG A 21 -25.48 23.40 -54.76
N SER A 22 -26.40 23.48 -53.78
CA SER A 22 -27.62 24.29 -53.91
C SER A 22 -28.03 24.91 -52.56
N ASN A 23 -28.53 26.14 -52.64
CA ASN A 23 -28.86 27.06 -51.55
C ASN A 23 -30.24 26.77 -50.94
N GLY A 24 -30.36 26.93 -49.61
CA GLY A 24 -31.62 27.18 -48.91
C GLY A 24 -31.35 28.03 -47.67
N ARG A 25 -31.86 29.27 -47.65
CA ARG A 25 -31.74 30.28 -46.58
C ARG A 25 -32.89 30.16 -45.56
N PHE A 26 -32.69 30.86 -44.42
CA PHE A 26 -33.59 31.21 -43.30
C PHE A 26 -33.55 30.22 -42.12
N LEU A 27 -33.39 30.58 -40.83
CA LEU A 27 -33.21 31.83 -40.07
C LEU A 27 -32.47 31.46 -38.75
N ALA A 28 -31.56 32.32 -38.28
CA ALA A 28 -30.93 32.23 -36.95
C ALA A 28 -31.64 33.14 -35.93
N PRO A 29 -31.47 32.88 -34.62
CA PRO A 29 -30.54 33.69 -33.80
C PRO A 29 -29.61 32.79 -32.93
N SER A 30 -28.28 32.90 -32.97
CA SER A 30 -27.38 33.89 -32.31
C SER A 30 -27.59 33.94 -30.78
N HIS A 31 -26.63 33.65 -29.88
CA HIS A 31 -25.18 33.85 -29.91
C HIS A 31 -24.45 32.82 -29.03
N ARG A 32 -23.32 32.31 -29.54
CA ARG A 32 -22.29 31.60 -28.78
C ARG A 32 -21.44 32.61 -28.01
N LEU A 33 -21.20 32.34 -26.72
CA LEU A 33 -20.09 32.93 -25.97
C LEU A 33 -18.81 32.19 -26.37
N LEU A 34 -17.85 32.92 -26.93
CA LEU A 34 -16.45 32.49 -27.06
C LEU A 34 -15.72 32.90 -25.76
N PRO A 35 -14.91 32.03 -25.14
CA PRO A 35 -13.98 32.47 -24.13
C PRO A 35 -12.87 33.30 -24.82
N ALA A 36 -12.59 34.48 -24.27
CA ALA A 36 -11.44 35.27 -24.67
C ALA A 36 -10.15 34.49 -24.37
N SER A 37 -9.37 34.18 -25.40
CA SER A 37 -8.04 33.61 -25.24
C SER A 37 -7.09 34.70 -24.73
N CYS A 38 -6.66 34.60 -23.47
CA CYS A 38 -5.51 35.37 -22.99
C CYS A 38 -4.22 34.72 -23.52
N LYS A 39 -3.60 35.36 -24.52
CA LYS A 39 -2.22 35.06 -24.93
C LYS A 39 -1.26 35.64 -23.88
N MET A 40 -0.75 34.80 -22.97
CA MET A 40 0.45 35.17 -22.22
C MET A 40 1.68 35.04 -23.14
N ARG A 41 2.48 36.11 -23.20
CA ARG A 41 3.77 36.14 -23.90
C ARG A 41 4.84 35.50 -23.03
N HIS A 42 5.56 34.53 -23.58
CA HIS A 42 6.81 34.01 -23.01
C HIS A 42 7.84 35.14 -22.83
N ARG A 43 8.49 35.17 -21.66
CA ARG A 43 9.79 35.80 -21.48
C ARG A 43 10.83 34.73 -21.17
N ASN A 44 11.73 34.54 -22.13
CA ASN A 44 12.98 33.82 -21.97
C ASN A 44 13.88 34.57 -20.98
N PHE A 45 14.36 33.90 -19.93
CA PHE A 45 15.56 34.33 -19.23
C PHE A 45 16.75 33.56 -19.80
N SER A 46 17.62 34.30 -20.49
CA SER A 46 18.92 33.86 -20.97
C SER A 46 19.90 33.71 -19.82
N SER A 47 20.36 32.48 -19.57
CA SER A 47 21.58 32.21 -18.79
C SER A 47 22.76 32.08 -19.76
N GLN A 48 23.43 33.20 -20.03
CA GLN A 48 24.82 33.16 -20.49
C GLN A 48 25.71 33.20 -19.26
N HIS A 49 26.37 32.10 -18.93
CA HIS A 49 27.83 32.07 -18.82
C HIS A 49 28.35 30.64 -18.93
N LYS A 50 29.24 30.47 -19.91
CA LYS A 50 29.81 29.23 -20.40
C LYS A 50 31.07 28.90 -19.60
N ARG A 51 31.15 27.64 -19.16
CA ARG A 51 32.33 26.77 -18.92
C ARG A 51 33.73 27.32 -19.26
N GLN A 52 34.71 26.99 -18.41
CA GLN A 52 36.05 26.48 -18.76
C GLN A 52 36.71 25.94 -17.46
N GLN A 53 36.87 24.62 -17.27
CA GLN A 53 38.01 23.76 -17.65
C GLN A 53 39.40 24.33 -17.33
N THR A 54 40.05 23.71 -16.34
CA THR A 54 41.48 23.86 -16.00
C THR A 54 42.33 22.81 -16.71
N LYS A 55 43.46 23.23 -17.32
CA LYS A 55 44.66 22.39 -17.50
C LYS A 55 45.92 23.27 -17.60
N LYS A 56 46.80 23.06 -16.60
CA LYS A 56 48.28 23.12 -16.53
C LYS A 56 49.03 24.28 -17.22
N VAL A 57 49.93 24.92 -16.47
CA VAL A 57 51.41 24.75 -16.52
C VAL A 57 52.08 25.65 -15.46
N SER A 58 53.00 25.08 -14.67
CA SER A 58 53.96 25.71 -13.71
C SER A 58 55.08 26.47 -14.47
N PRO A 59 56.06 27.22 -13.89
CA PRO A 59 56.77 26.94 -12.63
C PRO A 59 57.27 28.13 -11.76
N ASP A 60 57.72 27.75 -10.56
CA ASP A 60 58.92 28.20 -9.82
C ASP A 60 59.05 29.54 -9.05
N LEU A 61 59.54 29.32 -7.81
CA LEU A 61 60.53 30.07 -6.99
C LEU A 61 60.10 31.35 -6.22
N ARG A 62 59.89 31.14 -4.90
CA ARG A 62 60.52 31.75 -3.68
C ARG A 62 61.47 32.98 -3.85
N PRO A 63 61.90 33.65 -2.75
CA PRO A 63 61.35 33.86 -1.39
C PRO A 63 61.52 35.32 -0.90
N THR A 64 61.08 35.69 0.32
CA THR A 64 61.98 36.26 1.36
C THR A 64 61.33 36.47 2.72
N ASN A 65 62.15 36.16 3.73
CA ASN A 65 61.96 36.20 5.17
C ASN A 65 61.79 37.61 5.75
N SER A 66 61.21 37.69 6.96
CA SER A 66 61.87 38.16 8.21
C SER A 66 60.82 38.80 9.15
N HIS A 67 60.85 38.70 10.49
CA HIS A 67 61.46 37.83 11.49
C HIS A 67 61.04 38.43 12.87
N PHE A 68 61.16 37.64 13.96
CA PHE A 68 61.19 38.01 15.40
C PHE A 68 59.84 38.14 16.15
N GLN A 69 59.47 37.15 16.98
CA GLN A 69 59.89 36.80 18.37
C GLN A 69 59.00 37.52 19.43
N SER A 70 58.63 36.99 20.59
CA SER A 70 58.77 35.68 21.24
C SER A 70 58.06 35.71 22.62
N ASN A 71 57.91 34.52 23.23
CA ASN A 71 58.02 34.17 24.66
C ASN A 71 56.78 33.68 25.43
N GLY A 72 57.00 32.53 26.09
CA GLY A 72 56.41 32.05 27.35
C GLY A 72 55.50 30.83 27.16
N ASP A 73 56.00 29.59 27.06
CA ASP A 73 56.55 28.69 28.13
C ASP A 73 55.50 28.32 29.19
N GLU A 74 55.38 27.11 29.75
CA GLU A 74 55.86 25.73 29.55
C GLU A 74 55.07 24.89 30.60
N ASP A 75 54.91 23.57 30.40
CA ASP A 75 55.08 22.49 31.41
C ASP A 75 54.27 21.19 31.12
N THR A 76 54.87 20.33 30.27
CA THR A 76 55.34 18.93 30.49
C THR A 76 54.70 18.09 31.64
N GLU A 77 53.94 17.00 31.39
CA GLU A 77 54.34 15.56 31.16
C GLU A 77 54.42 14.69 32.47
N PRO A 78 54.59 13.34 32.46
CA PRO A 78 54.34 12.29 31.44
C PRO A 78 53.85 10.90 31.97
N GLU A 79 53.88 9.91 31.05
CA GLU A 79 54.34 8.51 31.19
C GLU A 79 53.33 7.34 31.33
N ASN A 80 53.19 6.54 30.26
CA ASN A 80 53.99 5.33 29.96
C ASN A 80 53.22 4.12 29.35
N ALA A 81 53.76 3.63 28.22
CA ALA A 81 53.98 2.22 27.82
C ALA A 81 52.79 1.28 27.53
N LEU A 82 52.78 0.38 26.52
CA LEU A 82 53.82 -0.15 25.62
C LEU A 82 53.18 -0.99 24.48
N ALA A 83 53.82 -0.92 23.31
CA ALA A 83 54.06 -1.94 22.25
C ALA A 83 52.88 -2.61 21.52
N ASP A 84 52.70 -2.48 20.20
CA ASP A 84 53.57 -2.58 18.99
C ASP A 84 53.54 -3.96 18.32
N GLY A 85 53.43 -3.93 16.99
CA GLY A 85 53.81 -5.06 16.13
C GLY A 85 53.14 -5.09 14.76
N VAL A 86 53.56 -4.21 13.85
CA VAL A 86 53.29 -4.30 12.39
C VAL A 86 54.61 -4.44 11.66
N SER A 87 54.68 -5.33 10.65
CA SER A 87 55.76 -5.35 9.64
C SER A 87 55.22 -5.61 8.22
N SER A 88 54.90 -4.51 7.54
CA SER A 88 55.39 -4.04 6.24
C SER A 88 55.94 -4.95 5.10
N LEU A 89 55.55 -4.53 3.86
CA LEU A 89 56.25 -4.57 2.54
C LEU A 89 56.36 -5.95 1.82
N ASN A 90 56.26 -6.14 0.50
CA ASN A 90 56.26 -5.27 -0.69
C ASN A 90 55.93 -6.09 -1.98
N GLN A 91 55.53 -5.39 -3.07
CA GLN A 91 55.72 -5.70 -4.51
C GLN A 91 54.92 -6.83 -5.24
N GLY A 92 54.02 -6.41 -6.16
CA GLY A 92 54.30 -6.39 -7.61
C GLY A 92 53.97 -7.59 -8.53
N THR A 93 52.80 -7.51 -9.19
CA THR A 93 52.48 -7.90 -10.60
C THR A 93 52.20 -9.37 -10.98
N THR A 94 50.98 -9.55 -11.52
CA THR A 94 50.23 -10.65 -12.20
C THR A 94 50.97 -11.37 -13.36
N PRO A 95 50.49 -12.51 -13.94
CA PRO A 95 49.09 -12.97 -14.05
C PRO A 95 48.85 -14.50 -13.92
N ASP A 96 47.61 -14.91 -13.63
CA ASP A 96 47.14 -16.26 -13.95
C ASP A 96 45.62 -16.27 -14.17
N ASP A 97 45.25 -17.02 -15.21
CA ASP A 97 43.92 -17.43 -15.62
C ASP A 97 43.40 -18.62 -14.78
N GLU A 98 42.07 -18.71 -14.77
CA GLU A 98 41.20 -19.88 -14.55
C GLU A 98 40.86 -20.39 -13.12
N ASP A 99 39.52 -20.42 -12.96
CA ASP A 99 38.67 -21.32 -12.17
C ASP A 99 37.96 -20.86 -10.88
N VAL A 100 36.66 -21.21 -10.91
CA VAL A 100 35.71 -21.54 -9.83
C VAL A 100 34.65 -20.49 -9.44
N ASP A 101 33.39 -20.87 -9.70
CA ASP A 101 32.10 -20.63 -9.04
C ASP A 101 31.80 -19.28 -8.36
N VAL A 102 30.59 -18.76 -8.62
CA VAL A 102 29.45 -18.88 -7.68
C VAL A 102 28.28 -18.03 -8.18
N ASP A 103 27.13 -18.68 -8.11
CA ASP A 103 25.77 -18.24 -8.32
C ASP A 103 25.37 -16.88 -7.71
N SER A 104 24.50 -16.22 -8.48
CA SER A 104 23.33 -15.45 -8.06
C SER A 104 23.24 -14.95 -6.61
N ARG A 105 23.26 -13.62 -6.44
CA ARG A 105 22.52 -12.93 -5.37
C ARG A 105 21.54 -11.93 -5.96
N ILE A 106 20.27 -12.31 -5.90
CA ILE A 106 19.12 -11.42 -5.98
C ILE A 106 19.25 -10.43 -4.82
N ALA A 107 19.27 -9.15 -5.17
CA ALA A 107 19.38 -8.04 -4.24
C ALA A 107 18.13 -8.01 -3.33
N ILE A 108 18.38 -8.09 -2.04
CA ILE A 108 17.44 -7.70 -0.99
C ILE A 108 17.41 -6.17 -1.00
N GLU A 109 16.28 -5.57 -1.35
CA GLU A 109 16.06 -4.15 -1.13
C GLU A 109 16.07 -3.88 0.38
N HIS A 110 17.09 -3.12 0.80
CA HIS A 110 17.19 -2.54 2.11
C HIS A 110 15.99 -1.61 2.37
N ILE A 111 15.09 -2.03 3.26
CA ILE A 111 14.15 -1.12 3.91
C ILE A 111 14.99 -0.22 4.84
N ASN A 112 14.90 1.07 4.57
CA ASN A 112 15.67 2.14 5.18
C ASN A 112 15.10 2.44 6.58
N ASP A 113 15.66 1.82 7.62
CA ASP A 113 15.41 2.20 9.01
C ASP A 113 16.13 3.51 9.31
N ASN A 114 15.40 4.62 9.20
CA ASN A 114 15.84 5.91 9.70
C ASN A 114 15.16 6.16 11.06
N PRO A 115 15.87 6.13 12.19
CA PRO A 115 15.26 6.43 13.49
C PRO A 115 14.95 7.92 13.56
N LEU A 116 13.66 8.27 13.58
CA LEU A 116 13.21 9.63 13.84
C LEU A 116 13.70 10.09 15.22
N LYS A 117 14.64 11.03 15.20
CA LYS A 117 14.97 11.88 16.35
C LYS A 117 13.89 12.95 16.53
N HIS A 118 13.63 13.23 17.81
CA HIS A 118 12.91 14.36 18.41
C HIS A 118 11.40 14.22 18.61
N LEU A 119 11.04 13.60 19.73
CA LEU A 119 10.17 14.23 20.73
C LEU A 119 10.75 13.94 22.13
N THR A 120 11.87 14.60 22.42
CA THR A 120 12.26 14.88 23.80
C THR A 120 11.20 15.81 24.37
N VAL A 121 10.20 15.26 25.07
CA VAL A 121 9.39 16.06 26.00
C VAL A 121 10.25 16.29 27.23
N SER A 122 11.14 17.27 27.13
CA SER A 122 11.69 17.94 28.29
C SER A 122 10.68 18.99 28.74
N GLU A 123 9.76 18.60 29.62
CA GLU A 123 9.12 19.53 30.54
C GLU A 123 8.92 18.82 31.87
N GLU A 124 9.82 19.12 32.81
CA GLU A 124 9.67 18.80 34.22
C GLU A 124 8.32 19.33 34.73
N MET A 125 7.40 18.43 35.09
CA MET A 125 6.28 18.79 35.95
C MET A 125 6.83 19.12 37.34
N LYS A 126 6.91 20.41 37.66
CA LYS A 126 7.18 20.86 39.03
C LYS A 126 6.03 20.46 39.96
N PRO A 127 6.31 19.83 41.12
CA PRO A 127 5.29 19.62 42.13
C PRO A 127 4.86 20.98 42.69
N LEU A 128 3.56 21.26 42.71
CA LEU A 128 2.99 22.42 43.38
C LEU A 128 3.14 22.25 44.89
N GLY A 129 4.27 22.71 45.42
CA GLY A 129 4.48 22.88 46.85
C GLY A 129 3.56 23.96 47.42
N ILE A 130 2.65 23.56 48.31
CA ILE A 130 1.74 24.44 49.02
C ILE A 130 2.56 25.27 50.03
N ASN A 131 2.73 26.57 49.76
CA ASN A 131 3.24 27.52 50.76
C ASN A 131 2.06 28.30 51.35
N VAL A 132 1.65 27.91 52.56
CA VAL A 132 0.57 28.53 53.32
C VAL A 132 1.06 29.83 53.96
N LYS A 133 0.65 31.01 53.48
CA LYS A 133 0.53 32.23 54.31
C LYS A 133 -0.56 33.21 53.85
N SER A 134 -1.27 33.70 54.87
CA SER A 134 -2.25 34.80 54.96
C SER A 134 -3.56 34.64 54.19
N GLY A 135 -4.65 34.59 54.97
CA GLY A 135 -6.03 34.44 54.53
C GLY A 135 -6.64 35.73 53.99
N GLU A 136 -7.85 35.55 53.44
CA GLU A 136 -8.65 36.52 52.67
C GLU A 136 -8.40 36.55 51.16
N GLN A 137 -8.31 35.39 50.50
CA GLN A 137 -8.54 35.28 49.03
C GLN A 137 -8.81 33.86 48.51
N LEU A 138 -9.41 32.99 49.32
CA LEU A 138 -9.32 31.53 49.10
C LEU A 138 -10.48 30.88 48.31
N SER A 139 -11.58 31.58 47.96
CA SER A 139 -12.72 30.91 47.29
C SER A 139 -12.60 30.79 45.76
N SER A 140 -12.03 31.78 45.07
CA SER A 140 -11.86 31.72 43.61
C SER A 140 -10.71 30.80 43.22
N PHE A 141 -9.61 30.83 43.99
CA PHE A 141 -8.42 30.02 43.75
C PHE A 141 -8.71 28.51 43.86
N GLN A 142 -9.54 28.10 44.83
CA GLN A 142 -9.92 26.69 45.02
C GLN A 142 -10.85 26.15 43.92
N LEU A 143 -11.72 27.00 43.34
CA LEU A 143 -12.55 26.62 42.19
C LEU A 143 -11.71 26.53 40.92
N GLU A 144 -10.73 27.42 40.77
CA GLU A 144 -9.79 27.42 39.65
C GLU A 144 -8.88 26.19 39.68
N ASP A 145 -8.45 25.76 40.88
CA ASP A 145 -7.73 24.50 41.10
C ASP A 145 -8.62 23.28 40.79
N LEU A 146 -9.89 23.27 41.21
CA LEU A 146 -10.83 22.18 40.90
C LEU A 146 -11.15 22.10 39.40
N VAL A 147 -11.35 23.24 38.75
CA VAL A 147 -11.54 23.33 37.29
C VAL A 147 -10.26 22.94 36.56
N GLY A 148 -9.09 23.29 37.10
CA GLY A 148 -7.79 22.86 36.60
C GLY A 148 -7.62 21.34 36.68
N MET A 149 -7.96 20.73 37.81
CA MET A 149 -7.94 19.27 37.99
C MET A 149 -8.97 18.56 37.12
N LEU A 150 -10.19 19.11 36.96
CA LEU A 150 -11.19 18.55 36.05
C LEU A 150 -10.74 18.61 34.60
N ARG A 151 -10.14 19.73 34.16
CA ARG A 151 -9.54 19.85 32.83
C ARG A 151 -8.36 18.89 32.65
N ASN A 152 -7.57 18.68 33.69
CA ASN A 152 -6.47 17.73 33.65
C ASN A 152 -6.98 16.29 33.60
N ALA A 153 -8.06 15.97 34.34
CA ALA A 153 -8.73 14.68 34.27
C ALA A 153 -9.37 14.45 32.90
N GLU A 154 -10.02 15.44 32.30
CA GLU A 154 -10.56 15.36 30.92
C GLU A 154 -9.45 15.16 29.89
N LYS A 155 -8.34 15.92 30.01
CA LYS A 155 -7.17 15.79 29.13
C LYS A 155 -6.53 14.43 29.28
N ASN A 156 -6.40 13.95 30.51
CA ASN A 156 -5.99 12.59 30.78
C ASN A 156 -6.97 11.70 30.04
N VAL A 157 -8.30 11.69 30.33
CA VAL A 157 -9.35 10.80 29.74
C VAL A 157 -9.19 10.68 28.22
N LEU A 158 -8.92 11.80 27.56
CA LEU A 158 -8.67 11.85 26.13
C LEU A 158 -7.40 11.07 25.72
N LEU A 159 -6.28 11.24 26.42
CA LEU A 159 -5.02 10.52 26.18
C LEU A 159 -5.15 9.00 26.38
N LEU A 160 -5.89 8.50 27.39
CA LEU A 160 -6.09 7.04 27.52
C LEU A 160 -7.04 6.52 26.44
N ASN A 161 -8.07 7.28 26.08
CA ASN A 161 -8.94 6.89 24.98
C ASN A 161 -8.17 6.85 23.65
N GLN A 162 -7.25 7.79 23.41
CA GLN A 162 -6.34 7.77 22.26
C GLN A 162 -5.40 6.55 22.30
N ALA A 163 -4.76 6.29 23.45
CA ALA A 163 -3.91 5.11 23.63
C ALA A 163 -4.69 3.80 23.42
N ARG A 164 -5.93 3.71 23.93
CA ARG A 164 -6.81 2.54 23.72
C ARG A 164 -7.21 2.36 22.27
N VAL A 165 -7.51 3.44 21.54
CA VAL A 165 -7.83 3.37 20.12
C VAL A 165 -6.61 2.90 19.32
N HIS A 166 -5.42 3.41 19.62
CA HIS A 166 -4.19 2.96 18.99
C HIS A 166 -3.91 1.48 19.27
N ALA A 167 -4.06 1.05 20.53
CA ALA A 167 -3.90 -0.35 20.90
C ALA A 167 -4.91 -1.28 20.23
N LEU A 168 -6.17 -0.84 20.05
CA LEU A 168 -7.18 -1.60 19.32
C LEU A 168 -6.85 -1.70 17.82
N GLN A 169 -6.32 -0.65 17.20
CA GLN A 169 -5.86 -0.66 15.81
C GLN A 169 -4.65 -1.58 15.62
N ASP A 170 -3.69 -1.53 16.54
CA ASP A 170 -2.55 -2.45 16.55
C ASP A 170 -3.01 -3.90 16.75
N LEU A 171 -3.95 -4.15 17.65
CA LEU A 171 -4.51 -5.47 17.88
C LEU A 171 -5.28 -6.00 16.67
N GLU A 172 -6.05 -5.16 15.98
CA GLU A 172 -6.72 -5.53 14.72
C GLU A 172 -5.70 -5.89 13.65
N LYS A 173 -4.62 -5.10 13.52
CA LYS A 173 -3.52 -5.40 12.60
C LYS A 173 -2.85 -6.74 12.95
N ILE A 174 -2.52 -6.96 14.23
CA ILE A 174 -1.92 -8.21 14.71
C ILE A 174 -2.87 -9.40 14.44
N LEU A 175 -4.18 -9.25 14.66
CA LEU A 175 -5.16 -10.30 14.37
C LEU A 175 -5.22 -10.62 12.88
N THR A 176 -5.24 -9.61 12.00
CA THR A 176 -5.24 -9.85 10.54
C THR A 176 -3.96 -10.53 10.07
N GLU A 177 -2.79 -10.14 10.62
CA GLU A 177 -1.51 -10.78 10.33
C GLU A 177 -1.48 -12.21 10.89
N LYS A 178 -2.03 -12.44 12.08
CA LYS A 178 -2.17 -13.77 12.68
C LYS A 178 -3.07 -14.68 11.85
N ASP A 179 -4.21 -14.19 11.35
CA ASP A 179 -5.13 -14.97 10.52
C ASP A 179 -4.48 -15.33 9.18
N ALA A 180 -3.71 -14.41 8.58
CA ALA A 180 -2.92 -14.68 7.38
C ALA A 180 -1.84 -15.74 7.63
N LEU A 181 -1.07 -15.60 8.71
CA LEU A 181 -0.04 -16.57 9.10
C LEU A 181 -0.64 -17.94 9.44
N GLN A 182 -1.79 -17.98 10.13
CA GLN A 182 -2.49 -19.23 10.44
C GLN A 182 -2.99 -19.92 9.16
N GLY A 183 -3.44 -19.14 8.17
CA GLY A 183 -3.78 -19.65 6.84
C GLY A 183 -2.58 -20.31 6.16
N GLU A 184 -1.41 -19.68 6.21
CA GLU A 184 -0.17 -20.22 5.67
C GLU A 184 0.30 -21.47 6.44
N ILE A 185 0.24 -21.45 7.78
CA ILE A 185 0.58 -22.60 8.63
C ILE A 185 -0.32 -23.79 8.28
N ASN A 186 -1.64 -23.61 8.16
CA ASN A 186 -2.55 -24.69 7.80
C ASN A 186 -2.23 -25.30 6.43
N THR A 187 -1.82 -24.47 5.45
CA THR A 187 -1.38 -24.99 4.14
C THR A 187 -0.06 -25.75 4.21
N LEU A 188 0.87 -25.32 5.06
CA LEU A 188 2.15 -26.00 5.27
C LEU A 188 1.98 -27.30 6.06
N GLU A 189 1.11 -27.34 7.08
CA GLU A 189 0.77 -28.56 7.82
C GLU A 189 0.13 -29.61 6.93
N MET A 190 -0.76 -29.21 6.01
CA MET A 190 -1.30 -30.12 4.99
C MET A 190 -0.19 -30.72 4.10
N ARG A 191 0.74 -29.87 3.62
CA ARG A 191 1.87 -30.32 2.79
C ARG A 191 2.82 -31.22 3.56
N LEU A 192 3.09 -30.93 4.84
CA LEU A 192 3.93 -31.76 5.72
C LEU A 192 3.27 -33.10 6.04
N ALA A 193 1.95 -33.14 6.23
CA ALA A 193 1.20 -34.38 6.39
C ALA A 193 1.25 -35.24 5.12
N GLU A 194 1.16 -34.61 3.95
CA GLU A 194 1.29 -35.27 2.65
C GLU A 194 2.70 -35.85 2.44
N THR A 195 3.76 -35.10 2.73
CA THR A 195 5.14 -35.60 2.61
C THR A 195 5.45 -36.69 3.63
N ASN A 196 5.00 -36.57 4.88
CA ASN A 196 5.15 -37.61 5.90
C ASN A 196 4.42 -38.92 5.53
N ALA A 197 3.25 -38.83 4.89
CA ALA A 197 2.55 -40.01 4.37
C ALA A 197 3.36 -40.68 3.25
N ARG A 198 3.95 -39.91 2.33
CA ARG A 198 4.81 -40.44 1.26
C ARG A 198 6.10 -41.07 1.80
N ILE A 199 6.75 -40.44 2.79
CA ILE A 199 7.94 -41.00 3.45
C ILE A 199 7.61 -42.31 4.17
N LYS A 200 6.44 -42.43 4.81
CA LYS A 200 5.99 -43.70 5.41
C LYS A 200 5.83 -44.80 4.37
N VAL A 201 5.24 -44.49 3.21
CA VAL A 201 5.11 -45.45 2.11
C VAL A 201 6.48 -45.92 1.61
N ALA A 202 7.41 -44.98 1.38
CA ALA A 202 8.78 -45.31 0.97
C ALA A 202 9.55 -46.14 2.03
N ALA A 203 9.37 -45.85 3.32
CA ALA A 203 9.96 -46.65 4.39
C ALA A 203 9.38 -48.07 4.47
N GLN A 204 8.08 -48.23 4.14
CA GLN A 204 7.41 -49.52 4.12
C GLN A 204 7.85 -50.37 2.92
N GLU A 205 8.13 -49.73 1.78
CA GLU A 205 8.77 -50.37 0.61
C GLU A 205 10.20 -50.81 0.93
N LYS A 206 10.97 -50.00 1.66
CA LYS A 206 12.33 -50.37 2.12
C LYS A 206 12.33 -51.62 3.01
N ILE A 207 11.41 -51.73 3.97
CA ILE A 207 11.25 -52.93 4.82
C ILE A 207 10.89 -54.14 3.95
N HIS A 208 10.09 -53.94 2.90
CA HIS A 208 9.71 -55.02 2.01
C HIS A 208 10.90 -55.54 1.17
N VAL A 209 11.81 -54.65 0.78
CA VAL A 209 13.06 -54.99 0.08
C VAL A 209 14.05 -55.71 1.03
N GLU A 210 14.21 -55.26 2.27
CA GLU A 210 15.07 -55.93 3.27
C GLU A 210 14.61 -57.38 3.55
N ILE A 211 13.29 -57.63 3.60
CA ILE A 211 12.72 -58.98 3.74
C ILE A 211 13.02 -59.85 2.50
N LEU A 212 12.98 -59.27 1.29
CA LEU A 212 13.31 -59.98 0.06
C LEU A 212 14.82 -60.31 -0.03
N GLU A 213 15.68 -59.44 0.50
CA GLU A 213 17.12 -59.72 0.62
C GLU A 213 17.41 -60.83 1.63
N GLU A 214 16.71 -60.87 2.77
CA GLU A 214 16.82 -61.95 3.75
C GLU A 214 16.38 -63.32 3.17
N GLN A 215 15.34 -63.33 2.32
CA GLN A 215 14.92 -64.53 1.58
C GLN A 215 15.94 -64.98 0.53
N LEU A 216 16.60 -64.05 -0.16
CA LEU A 216 17.68 -64.37 -1.12
C LEU A 216 18.93 -64.92 -0.43
N VAL A 217 19.26 -64.43 0.77
CA VAL A 217 20.37 -64.97 1.57
C VAL A 217 20.07 -66.39 2.04
N ASN A 218 18.82 -66.68 2.45
CA ASN A 218 18.40 -68.05 2.82
C ASN A 218 18.40 -69.03 1.64
N LEU A 219 18.01 -68.60 0.43
CA LEU A 219 18.13 -69.43 -0.78
C LEU A 219 19.58 -69.69 -1.18
N ARG A 220 20.48 -68.73 -0.92
CA ARG A 220 21.91 -68.87 -1.19
C ARG A 220 22.61 -69.82 -0.22
N THR A 221 22.17 -69.89 1.04
CA THR A 221 22.69 -70.85 2.03
C THR A 221 22.16 -72.27 1.80
N GLU A 222 20.93 -72.45 1.29
CA GLU A 222 20.40 -73.75 0.87
C GLU A 222 21.11 -74.34 -0.36
N LEU A 223 21.43 -73.51 -1.36
CA LEU A 223 22.20 -73.96 -2.53
C LEU A 223 23.66 -74.30 -2.19
N SER A 224 24.25 -73.64 -1.20
CA SER A 224 25.62 -73.95 -0.74
C SER A 224 25.71 -75.21 0.13
N HIS A 225 24.58 -75.77 0.58
CA HIS A 225 24.50 -77.05 1.32
C HIS A 225 24.22 -78.27 0.42
N ARG A 226 24.05 -78.09 -0.91
CA ARG A 226 23.76 -79.16 -1.86
C ARG A 226 24.78 -79.22 -3.00
N GLY A 227 26.00 -79.60 -2.66
CA GLY A 227 27.09 -79.96 -3.57
C GLY A 227 28.43 -79.57 -2.94
N VAL A 228 29.41 -80.42 -2.68
CA VAL A 228 29.77 -81.75 -3.19
C VAL A 228 30.70 -82.39 -2.13
N THR A 229 30.56 -83.70 -1.89
CA THR A 229 31.71 -84.57 -1.58
C THR A 229 31.62 -85.83 -2.43
N GLU A 230 32.70 -86.06 -3.18
CA GLU A 230 33.04 -87.16 -4.10
C GLU A 230 32.98 -88.55 -3.39
N GLY A 231 32.87 -89.72 -4.01
CA GLY A 231 32.90 -90.19 -5.40
C GLY A 231 32.96 -91.74 -5.41
N SER A 232 32.96 -92.31 -6.61
CA SER A 232 33.27 -93.71 -7.00
C SER A 232 32.13 -94.75 -7.13
N GLY A 233 32.11 -95.42 -8.28
CA GLY A 233 31.91 -96.88 -8.33
C GLY A 233 30.65 -97.43 -9.00
N ALA A 234 30.72 -97.60 -10.33
CA ALA A 234 30.34 -98.79 -11.10
C ALA A 234 28.87 -99.33 -11.14
N ASP A 235 28.49 -99.63 -12.40
CA ASP A 235 27.68 -100.74 -12.90
C ASP A 235 26.19 -100.88 -12.55
N MET A 236 25.37 -100.40 -13.49
CA MET A 236 24.58 -101.20 -14.44
C MET A 236 23.82 -102.45 -13.91
N HIS A 237 22.51 -102.24 -13.77
CA HIS A 237 21.38 -103.07 -14.23
C HIS A 237 21.24 -104.56 -13.83
N GLU A 238 20.23 -104.83 -12.98
CA GLU A 238 19.19 -105.87 -13.15
C GLU A 238 18.07 -105.63 -12.10
N ASN A 239 16.84 -105.23 -12.51
CA ASN A 239 15.70 -106.06 -12.91
C ASN A 239 14.82 -106.52 -11.73
N TRP A 240 13.63 -105.95 -11.52
CA TRP A 240 12.52 -106.62 -10.80
C TRP A 240 11.15 -106.27 -11.41
N ASN A 241 10.38 -107.34 -11.60
CA ASN A 241 9.18 -107.51 -12.39
C ASN A 241 7.85 -107.04 -11.74
N LYS A 242 6.81 -106.96 -12.63
CA LYS A 242 5.36 -107.28 -12.45
C LYS A 242 4.44 -106.16 -11.87
N ALA A 243 3.19 -105.97 -12.31
CA ALA A 243 2.25 -106.77 -13.11
C ALA A 243 1.00 -105.97 -13.59
N PHE A 244 0.21 -106.64 -14.46
CA PHE A 244 -1.21 -106.47 -14.86
C PHE A 244 -1.56 -105.48 -15.98
N ASP A 245 -2.50 -105.71 -16.88
CA ASP A 245 -3.04 -106.84 -17.69
C ASP A 245 -4.09 -106.16 -18.61
N GLY A 246 -4.36 -106.66 -19.82
CA GLY A 246 -5.38 -106.02 -20.68
C GLY A 246 -5.45 -106.37 -22.17
N VAL A 247 -5.54 -107.67 -22.50
CA VAL A 247 -6.56 -108.26 -23.40
C VAL A 247 -6.67 -107.83 -24.89
N HIS A 248 -6.25 -108.80 -25.72
CA HIS A 248 -6.85 -109.41 -26.94
C HIS A 248 -6.94 -108.73 -28.32
N SER A 249 -6.55 -109.55 -29.32
CA SER A 249 -7.31 -109.97 -30.55
C SER A 249 -6.37 -109.91 -31.77
N LEU A 250 -6.08 -110.90 -32.63
CA LEU A 250 -6.55 -112.22 -33.12
C LEU A 250 -5.27 -112.96 -33.62
N GLY A 251 -5.10 -114.27 -33.83
CA GLY A 251 -6.00 -115.38 -34.16
C GLY A 251 -5.39 -116.17 -35.35
N LYS A 252 -4.76 -117.34 -35.06
CA LYS A 252 -4.66 -118.63 -35.81
C LYS A 252 -4.34 -118.60 -37.34
N GLU A 253 -3.56 -119.48 -37.98
CA GLU A 253 -3.36 -120.94 -37.86
C GLU A 253 -2.35 -121.40 -38.95
N LEU A 254 -2.03 -122.72 -38.94
CA LEU A 254 -1.28 -123.57 -39.92
C LEU A 254 0.25 -123.70 -39.75
N SER A 255 0.84 -124.88 -39.53
CA SER A 255 0.34 -126.22 -39.21
C SER A 255 1.53 -127.10 -38.84
N LEU A 256 1.47 -127.68 -37.64
CA LEU A 256 2.26 -128.84 -37.22
C LEU A 256 1.90 -130.06 -38.09
N LEU A 257 2.86 -130.97 -38.34
CA LEU A 257 2.95 -132.27 -37.65
C LEU A 257 3.87 -133.29 -38.37
N ARG A 258 4.64 -133.99 -37.52
CA ARG A 258 5.00 -135.43 -37.55
C ARG A 258 5.96 -135.91 -38.64
N THR A 259 7.20 -136.32 -38.30
CA THR A 259 7.59 -137.62 -37.70
C THR A 259 6.90 -138.84 -38.31
N GLU A 260 7.62 -139.62 -39.12
CA GLU A 260 7.57 -141.09 -39.04
C GLU A 260 8.76 -141.76 -39.74
N ASN A 261 9.56 -142.42 -38.90
CA ASN A 261 10.21 -143.74 -39.08
C ASN A 261 10.90 -144.15 -40.40
N VAL A 262 12.22 -144.35 -40.29
CA VAL A 262 12.92 -145.65 -40.40
C VAL A 262 12.33 -146.68 -41.38
N SER A 263 13.12 -147.13 -42.37
CA SER A 263 13.57 -148.55 -42.47
C SER A 263 14.19 -148.91 -43.84
N LEU A 264 15.09 -149.89 -43.76
CA LEU A 264 15.60 -150.81 -44.80
C LEU A 264 16.79 -150.32 -45.64
N LYS A 265 18.01 -150.90 -45.52
CA LYS A 265 18.45 -152.29 -45.28
C LYS A 265 18.15 -153.25 -46.46
N ASP A 266 18.57 -152.91 -47.68
CA ASP A 266 18.65 -153.96 -48.74
C ASP A 266 19.81 -153.90 -49.75
N ASP A 267 20.56 -152.81 -49.95
CA ASP A 267 21.47 -152.78 -51.12
C ASP A 267 22.97 -152.92 -50.81
N ILE A 268 23.31 -153.74 -49.82
CA ILE A 268 24.56 -154.53 -49.87
C ILE A 268 24.17 -155.90 -50.43
N LEU A 269 24.19 -156.09 -51.76
CA LEU A 269 24.37 -157.40 -52.43
C LEU A 269 24.42 -157.28 -53.96
N GLY A 270 25.42 -156.58 -54.49
CA GLY A 270 25.79 -156.66 -55.90
C GLY A 270 26.88 -155.64 -56.23
N LEU A 271 28.04 -155.95 -56.76
CA LEU A 271 28.47 -157.15 -57.45
C LEU A 271 29.99 -157.26 -57.24
N LYS A 272 30.34 -158.33 -56.54
CA LYS A 272 31.68 -158.87 -56.33
C LYS A 272 32.09 -159.74 -57.52
N GLU A 273 31.77 -159.30 -58.73
CA GLU A 273 32.05 -159.99 -59.98
C GLU A 273 32.48 -158.96 -61.01
N GLU A 274 33.79 -158.79 -61.14
CA GLU A 274 34.55 -158.43 -62.38
C GLU A 274 35.99 -158.02 -62.00
N LEU A 275 36.56 -158.80 -61.06
CA LEU A 275 38.00 -159.03 -60.93
C LEU A 275 38.49 -159.85 -62.14
N SER A 276 38.34 -159.35 -63.36
CA SER A 276 38.84 -160.03 -64.55
C SER A 276 38.97 -159.08 -65.74
N ARG A 277 40.02 -158.26 -65.79
CA ARG A 277 41.08 -158.42 -66.81
C ARG A 277 42.04 -157.23 -66.87
N VAL A 278 43.30 -157.61 -66.79
CA VAL A 278 44.55 -156.85 -66.93
C VAL A 278 44.79 -156.42 -68.40
N GLN A 279 45.69 -155.43 -68.59
CA GLN A 279 46.38 -155.00 -69.84
C GLN A 279 45.92 -153.67 -70.47
N ASN A 280 46.24 -152.51 -69.87
CA ASN A 280 46.50 -151.26 -70.65
C ASN A 280 47.08 -150.09 -69.81
N THR A 281 47.98 -150.36 -68.87
CA THR A 281 48.56 -149.35 -67.97
C THR A 281 49.67 -148.46 -68.60
N ASP A 282 50.15 -148.72 -69.80
CA ASP A 282 51.31 -147.98 -70.34
C ASP A 282 50.99 -146.65 -71.05
N LYS A 283 49.75 -146.41 -71.49
CA LYS A 283 49.40 -145.18 -72.23
C LYS A 283 49.02 -143.98 -71.34
N ARG A 284 48.73 -144.20 -70.06
CA ARG A 284 48.26 -143.14 -69.13
C ARG A 284 49.38 -142.30 -68.52
N VAL A 285 50.60 -142.82 -68.44
CA VAL A 285 51.73 -142.11 -67.79
C VAL A 285 52.20 -140.92 -68.63
N VAL A 286 52.22 -141.06 -69.96
CA VAL A 286 52.68 -140.00 -70.89
C VAL A 286 51.75 -138.78 -70.92
N MET A 287 50.45 -138.93 -70.63
CA MET A 287 49.54 -137.77 -70.57
C MET A 287 49.77 -136.91 -69.32
N LEU A 288 50.08 -137.53 -68.18
CA LEU A 288 50.22 -136.83 -66.90
C LEU A 288 51.49 -135.97 -66.84
N GLU A 289 52.57 -136.37 -67.53
CA GLU A 289 53.79 -135.54 -67.63
C GLU A 289 53.57 -134.25 -68.42
N LYS A 290 52.63 -134.25 -69.38
CA LYS A 290 52.30 -133.07 -70.18
C LYS A 290 51.46 -132.05 -69.40
N GLU A 291 50.58 -132.50 -68.51
CA GLU A 291 49.80 -131.62 -67.63
C GLU A 291 50.67 -130.93 -66.57
N ARG A 292 51.70 -131.62 -66.07
CA ARG A 292 52.62 -131.06 -65.08
C ARG A 292 53.35 -129.80 -65.59
N SER A 293 53.81 -129.80 -66.84
CA SER A 293 54.57 -128.65 -67.37
C SER A 293 53.69 -127.41 -67.59
N PHE A 294 52.39 -127.59 -67.81
CA PHE A 294 51.44 -126.47 -67.96
C PHE A 294 51.17 -125.80 -66.61
N LEU A 295 51.01 -126.58 -65.54
CA LEU A 295 50.80 -126.07 -64.19
C LEU A 295 52.01 -125.29 -63.65
N GLU A 296 53.24 -125.70 -63.97
CA GLU A 296 54.45 -124.96 -63.55
C GLU A 296 54.56 -123.56 -64.19
N SER A 297 54.05 -123.35 -65.41
CA SER A 297 54.03 -122.02 -66.03
C SER A 297 52.96 -121.10 -65.44
N ALA A 298 51.78 -121.64 -65.13
CA ALA A 298 50.71 -120.87 -64.50
C ALA A 298 51.09 -120.38 -63.09
N LEU A 299 51.88 -121.17 -62.36
CA LEU A 299 52.32 -120.84 -61.00
C LEU A 299 53.29 -119.65 -60.98
N LYS A 300 54.22 -119.58 -61.95
CA LYS A 300 55.14 -118.44 -62.11
C LYS A 300 54.43 -117.13 -62.42
N GLU A 301 53.32 -117.16 -63.17
CA GLU A 301 52.56 -115.94 -63.48
C GLU A 301 51.79 -115.41 -62.26
N LEU A 302 51.29 -116.32 -61.41
CA LEU A 302 50.63 -115.96 -60.15
C LEU A 302 51.59 -115.35 -59.12
N GLU A 303 52.82 -115.87 -59.04
CA GLU A 303 53.86 -115.30 -58.16
C GLU A 303 54.20 -113.85 -58.54
N PHE A 304 54.27 -113.53 -59.83
CA PHE A 304 54.53 -112.16 -60.29
C PHE A 304 53.41 -111.19 -59.91
N LYS A 305 52.14 -111.59 -60.03
CA LYS A 305 50.99 -110.75 -59.66
C LYS A 305 50.89 -110.53 -58.15
N LEU A 306 51.34 -111.48 -57.35
CA LEU A 306 51.35 -111.35 -55.89
C LEU A 306 52.34 -110.26 -55.43
N VAL A 307 53.53 -110.20 -56.03
CA VAL A 307 54.55 -109.18 -55.69
C VAL A 307 54.05 -107.76 -55.99
N ALA A 308 53.37 -107.56 -57.13
CA ALA A 308 52.80 -106.26 -57.48
C ALA A 308 51.71 -105.81 -56.48
N SER A 309 50.87 -106.72 -56.00
CA SER A 309 49.82 -106.41 -55.03
C SER A 309 50.34 -106.02 -53.64
N GLN A 310 51.56 -106.44 -53.30
CA GLN A 310 52.16 -106.18 -52.00
C GLN A 310 52.68 -104.74 -51.87
N GLU A 311 53.03 -104.10 -52.99
CA GLU A 311 53.47 -102.71 -53.05
C GLU A 311 52.31 -101.72 -52.80
N ASP A 312 51.10 -102.02 -53.29
CA ASP A 312 49.92 -101.16 -53.08
C ASP A 312 49.39 -101.18 -51.64
N VAL A 313 49.61 -102.27 -50.90
CA VAL A 313 49.30 -102.36 -49.45
C VAL A 313 50.16 -101.40 -48.64
N SER A 314 51.38 -101.09 -49.09
CA SER A 314 52.28 -100.16 -48.38
C SER A 314 51.87 -98.69 -48.52
N LYS A 315 51.15 -98.30 -49.58
CA LYS A 315 50.62 -96.93 -49.78
C LYS A 315 49.31 -96.69 -49.00
N LEU A 316 48.56 -97.76 -48.73
CA LEU A 316 47.34 -97.70 -47.91
C LEU A 316 47.65 -97.48 -46.42
N SER A 317 48.82 -97.93 -45.95
CA SER A 317 49.22 -97.76 -44.55
C SER A 317 49.66 -96.33 -44.23
N THR A 318 50.31 -95.62 -45.16
CA THR A 318 50.69 -94.21 -45.01
C THR A 318 49.47 -93.28 -45.01
N LEU A 319 48.52 -93.50 -45.92
CA LEU A 319 47.28 -92.70 -45.96
C LEU A 319 46.42 -92.88 -44.69
N LYS A 320 46.41 -94.11 -44.13
CA LYS A 320 45.71 -94.42 -42.88
C LYS A 320 46.32 -93.67 -41.68
N PHE A 321 47.64 -93.47 -41.68
CA PHE A 321 48.33 -92.71 -40.64
C PHE A 321 48.01 -91.22 -40.73
N GLU A 322 47.99 -90.64 -41.93
CA GLU A 322 47.63 -89.22 -42.14
C GLU A 322 46.16 -88.93 -41.80
N CYS A 323 45.22 -89.81 -42.18
CA CYS A 323 43.82 -89.70 -41.77
C CYS A 323 43.65 -89.71 -40.25
N LYS A 324 44.42 -90.55 -39.53
CA LYS A 324 44.38 -90.61 -38.08
C LYS A 324 44.91 -89.31 -37.44
N ASN A 325 46.02 -88.78 -37.96
CA ASN A 325 46.64 -87.55 -37.47
C ASN A 325 45.75 -86.31 -37.73
N LEU A 326 45.02 -86.29 -38.83
CA LEU A 326 44.01 -85.26 -39.11
C LEU A 326 42.81 -85.37 -38.17
N TRP A 327 42.36 -86.59 -37.84
CA TRP A 327 41.30 -86.82 -36.88
C TRP A 327 41.66 -86.29 -35.48
N ASP A 328 42.87 -86.60 -35.00
CA ASP A 328 43.36 -86.12 -33.70
C ASP A 328 43.46 -84.57 -33.66
N ARG A 329 43.75 -83.92 -34.80
CA ARG A 329 43.76 -82.45 -34.91
C ARG A 329 42.37 -81.84 -34.90
N VAL A 330 41.41 -82.47 -35.59
CA VAL A 330 40.02 -82.03 -35.59
C VAL A 330 39.42 -82.16 -34.19
N GLU A 331 39.72 -83.25 -33.48
CA GLU A 331 39.24 -83.45 -32.11
C GLU A 331 39.84 -82.43 -31.13
N ASN A 332 41.14 -82.11 -31.25
CA ASN A 332 41.76 -81.04 -30.45
C ASN A 332 41.16 -79.65 -30.77
N LEU A 333 40.87 -79.37 -32.04
CA LEU A 333 40.23 -78.11 -32.42
C LEU A 333 38.79 -78.03 -31.89
N GLN A 334 38.06 -79.14 -31.87
CA GLN A 334 36.72 -79.21 -31.28
C GLN A 334 36.76 -78.91 -29.78
N VAL A 335 37.70 -79.52 -29.04
CA VAL A 335 37.87 -79.25 -27.60
C VAL A 335 38.26 -77.79 -27.33
N LEU A 336 39.09 -77.18 -28.18
CA LEU A 336 39.43 -75.76 -28.06
C LEU A 336 38.24 -74.85 -28.38
N LEU A 337 37.42 -75.22 -29.36
CA LEU A 337 36.21 -74.49 -29.72
C LEU A 337 35.19 -74.56 -28.59
N ASP A 338 34.94 -75.74 -28.03
CA ASP A 338 34.01 -75.95 -26.92
C ASP A 338 34.45 -75.16 -25.68
N ARG A 339 35.77 -75.12 -25.41
CA ARG A 339 36.33 -74.30 -24.31
C ARG A 339 36.18 -72.80 -24.58
N ALA A 340 36.34 -72.37 -25.83
CA ALA A 340 36.16 -70.97 -26.20
C ALA A 340 34.68 -70.54 -26.14
N THR A 341 33.75 -71.41 -26.53
CA THR A 341 32.30 -71.16 -26.40
C THR A 341 31.88 -71.11 -24.94
N ASP A 342 32.36 -72.02 -24.09
CA ASP A 342 32.09 -71.97 -22.65
C ASP A 342 32.60 -70.68 -22.00
N GLN A 343 33.74 -70.17 -22.46
CA GLN A 343 34.31 -68.93 -21.97
C GLN A 343 33.54 -67.69 -22.47
N ALA A 344 33.01 -67.75 -23.70
CA ALA A 344 32.14 -66.72 -24.25
C ALA A 344 30.78 -66.69 -23.52
N ASP A 345 30.17 -67.84 -23.25
CA ASP A 345 28.91 -67.95 -22.52
C ASP A 345 29.03 -67.41 -21.08
N LYS A 346 30.16 -67.70 -20.41
CA LYS A 346 30.48 -67.09 -19.10
C LYS A 346 30.62 -65.57 -19.19
N ALA A 347 31.22 -65.04 -20.26
CA ALA A 347 31.36 -63.60 -20.45
C ALA A 347 30.00 -62.93 -20.73
N ILE A 348 29.10 -63.58 -21.46
CA ILE A 348 27.73 -63.12 -21.68
C ILE A 348 26.97 -63.03 -20.36
N LEU A 349 27.05 -64.06 -19.52
CA LEU A 349 26.44 -64.08 -18.19
C LEU A 349 26.94 -62.93 -17.29
N VAL A 350 28.24 -62.63 -17.32
CA VAL A 350 28.83 -61.51 -16.58
C VAL A 350 28.38 -60.16 -17.16
N LEU A 351 28.22 -60.04 -18.47
CA LEU A 351 27.70 -58.84 -19.11
C LEU A 351 26.23 -58.59 -18.77
N GLU A 352 25.40 -59.64 -18.76
CA GLU A 352 24.00 -59.55 -18.32
C GLU A 352 23.89 -59.11 -16.85
N GLN A 353 24.71 -59.69 -15.97
CA GLN A 353 24.77 -59.27 -14.57
C GLN A 353 25.22 -57.81 -14.41
N ASN A 354 26.20 -57.37 -15.20
CA ASN A 354 26.65 -55.97 -15.18
C ASN A 354 25.60 -55.01 -15.75
N GLN A 355 24.82 -55.41 -16.74
CA GLN A 355 23.70 -54.61 -17.24
C GLN A 355 22.59 -54.49 -16.18
N GLU A 356 22.28 -55.56 -15.47
CA GLU A 356 21.30 -55.55 -14.38
C GLU A 356 21.78 -54.67 -13.20
N LEU A 357 23.07 -54.76 -12.86
CA LEU A 357 23.67 -53.88 -11.85
C LEU A 357 23.63 -52.41 -12.28
N ARG A 358 23.92 -52.10 -13.55
CA ARG A 358 23.80 -50.72 -14.06
C ARG A 358 22.38 -50.19 -13.95
N LYS A 359 21.37 -50.97 -14.35
CA LYS A 359 19.96 -50.56 -14.19
C LYS A 359 19.59 -50.31 -12.72
N LYS A 360 20.09 -51.15 -11.80
CA LYS A 360 19.87 -50.94 -10.37
C LYS A 360 20.58 -49.70 -9.84
N VAL A 361 21.78 -49.40 -10.34
CA VAL A 361 22.50 -48.17 -10.00
C VAL A 361 21.76 -46.95 -10.54
N ASP A 362 21.32 -46.96 -11.80
CA ASP A 362 20.55 -45.86 -12.40
C ASP A 362 19.25 -45.60 -11.62
N MET A 363 18.53 -46.66 -11.20
CA MET A 363 17.34 -46.53 -10.35
C MET A 363 17.64 -45.98 -8.95
N LEU A 364 18.78 -46.37 -8.36
CA LEU A 364 19.21 -45.86 -7.06
C LEU A 364 19.65 -44.39 -7.15
N GLU A 365 20.30 -44.00 -8.24
CA GLU A 365 20.66 -42.61 -8.52
C GLU A 365 19.42 -41.74 -8.70
N GLU A 366 18.42 -42.19 -9.45
CA GLU A 366 17.13 -41.49 -9.61
C GLU A 366 16.39 -41.36 -8.26
N SER A 367 16.33 -42.43 -7.46
CA SER A 367 15.73 -42.39 -6.13
C SER A 367 16.50 -41.49 -5.14
N LEU A 368 17.83 -41.44 -5.27
CA LEU A 368 18.68 -40.56 -4.46
C LEU A 368 18.51 -39.09 -4.85
N GLU A 369 18.37 -38.80 -6.15
CA GLU A 369 18.06 -37.45 -6.65
C GLU A 369 16.68 -36.98 -6.17
N GLU A 370 15.66 -37.84 -6.23
CA GLU A 370 14.35 -37.54 -5.64
C GLU A 370 14.45 -37.28 -4.14
N ALA A 371 15.16 -38.13 -3.39
CA ALA A 371 15.36 -37.97 -1.95
C ALA A 371 16.11 -36.66 -1.62
N ASN A 372 17.08 -36.25 -2.43
CA ASN A 372 17.81 -34.99 -2.27
C ASN A 372 16.90 -33.77 -2.55
N VAL A 373 16.01 -33.84 -3.55
CA VAL A 373 15.00 -32.79 -3.79
C VAL A 373 14.05 -32.66 -2.61
N TYR A 374 13.60 -33.78 -2.03
CA TYR A 374 12.76 -33.76 -0.83
C TYR A 374 13.49 -33.20 0.39
N LYS A 375 14.77 -33.55 0.58
CA LYS A 375 15.60 -33.00 1.65
C LYS A 375 15.78 -31.48 1.53
N LEU A 376 16.09 -30.99 0.33
CA LEU A 376 16.22 -29.55 0.05
C LEU A 376 14.89 -28.80 0.26
N SER A 377 13.77 -29.41 -0.13
CA SER A 377 12.43 -28.86 0.12
C SER A 377 12.10 -28.83 1.62
N SER A 378 12.48 -29.86 2.38
CA SER A 378 12.30 -29.92 3.83
C SER A 378 13.13 -28.86 4.56
N GLU A 379 14.39 -28.66 4.15
CA GLU A 379 15.27 -27.62 4.73
C GLU A 379 14.75 -26.21 4.45
N LYS A 380 14.23 -25.94 3.25
CA LYS A 380 13.55 -24.67 2.94
C LYS A 380 12.31 -24.45 3.80
N MET A 381 11.54 -25.52 4.05
CA MET A 381 10.35 -25.42 4.90
C MET A 381 10.71 -25.18 6.37
N GLN A 382 11.82 -25.77 6.84
CA GLN A 382 12.36 -25.52 8.18
C GLN A 382 12.78 -24.05 8.34
N GLN A 383 13.49 -23.48 7.36
CA GLN A 383 13.89 -22.06 7.36
C GLN A 383 12.68 -21.12 7.37
N TYR A 384 11.61 -21.47 6.65
CA TYR A 384 10.37 -20.69 6.66
C TYR A 384 9.66 -20.73 8.02
N ASN A 385 9.64 -21.91 8.66
CA ASN A 385 9.09 -22.07 10.00
C ASN A 385 9.87 -21.25 11.04
N ASP A 386 11.21 -21.26 10.98
CA ASP A 386 12.07 -20.45 11.85
C ASP A 386 11.83 -18.94 11.64
N LEU A 387 11.61 -18.51 10.40
CA LEU A 387 11.27 -17.12 10.08
C LEU A 387 9.90 -16.72 10.62
N MET A 388 8.90 -17.60 10.53
CA MET A 388 7.58 -17.38 11.12
C MET A 388 7.65 -17.28 12.65
N GLN A 389 8.40 -18.17 13.31
CA GLN A 389 8.57 -18.09 14.77
C GLN A 389 9.24 -16.79 15.22
N LYS A 390 10.21 -16.27 14.45
CA LYS A 390 10.81 -14.95 14.72
C LYS A 390 9.80 -13.81 14.55
N LYS A 391 8.93 -13.87 13.54
CA LYS A 391 7.86 -12.87 13.35
C LYS A 391 6.84 -12.91 14.48
N ILE A 392 6.41 -14.10 14.91
CA ILE A 392 5.49 -14.26 16.04
C ILE A 392 6.11 -13.65 17.30
N LYS A 393 7.39 -13.93 17.58
CA LYS A 393 8.08 -13.35 18.73
C LYS A 393 8.15 -11.81 18.68
N LEU A 394 8.41 -11.22 17.51
CA LEU A 394 8.40 -9.76 17.33
C LEU A 394 7.00 -9.14 17.55
N LEU A 395 5.94 -9.87 17.19
CA LEU A 395 4.57 -9.43 17.43
C LEU A 395 4.22 -9.50 18.92
N GLU A 396 4.64 -10.56 19.62
CA GLU A 396 4.50 -10.68 21.08
C GLU A 396 5.22 -9.52 21.81
N GLU A 397 6.46 -9.22 21.43
CA GLU A 397 7.23 -8.09 21.99
C GLU A 397 6.62 -6.70 21.69
N ARG A 398 5.84 -6.56 20.60
CA ARG A 398 5.08 -5.34 20.33
C ARG A 398 3.82 -5.25 21.18
N LEU A 399 3.14 -6.38 21.39
CA LEU A 399 1.95 -6.45 22.23
C LEU A 399 2.29 -6.12 23.68
N ASP A 400 3.36 -6.70 24.22
CA ASP A 400 3.83 -6.45 25.59
C ASP A 400 4.16 -4.97 25.83
N ARG A 401 4.82 -4.31 24.87
CA ARG A 401 5.11 -2.87 24.95
C ARG A 401 3.84 -2.01 24.96
N SER A 402 2.85 -2.38 24.15
CA SER A 402 1.56 -1.68 24.13
C SER A 402 0.83 -1.83 25.47
N ASP A 403 0.84 -3.03 26.05
CA ASP A 403 0.25 -3.30 27.36
C ASP A 403 0.94 -2.51 28.48
N GLU A 404 2.27 -2.42 28.47
CA GLU A 404 3.04 -1.60 29.41
C GLU A 404 2.70 -0.11 29.32
N GLU A 405 2.58 0.44 28.11
CA GLU A 405 2.19 1.83 27.88
C GLU A 405 0.78 2.09 28.43
N ILE A 406 -0.19 1.22 28.15
CA ILE A 406 -1.55 1.34 28.69
C ILE A 406 -1.55 1.32 30.21
N LEU A 407 -0.81 0.38 30.83
CA LEU A 407 -0.71 0.27 32.29
C LEU A 407 -0.10 1.53 32.91
N SER A 408 0.89 2.14 32.26
CA SER A 408 1.50 3.39 32.71
C SER A 408 0.48 4.55 32.72
N TYR A 409 -0.35 4.65 31.68
CA TYR A 409 -1.42 5.64 31.64
C TYR A 409 -2.44 5.35 32.71
N VAL A 410 -2.98 4.12 32.82
CA VAL A 410 -3.97 3.77 33.85
C VAL A 410 -3.51 4.16 35.26
N LYS A 411 -2.22 4.00 35.57
CA LYS A 411 -1.64 4.41 36.86
C LYS A 411 -1.69 5.92 37.09
N LEU A 412 -1.28 6.73 36.10
CA LEU A 412 -1.35 8.20 36.17
C LEU A 412 -2.78 8.71 36.41
N TYR A 413 -3.76 8.02 35.83
CA TYR A 413 -5.17 8.33 36.07
C TYR A 413 -5.64 8.02 37.48
N GLN A 414 -5.28 6.85 38.00
CA GLN A 414 -5.65 6.48 39.37
C GLN A 414 -5.07 7.47 40.39
N GLU A 415 -3.84 7.94 40.15
CA GLU A 415 -3.19 8.96 40.97
C GLU A 415 -3.94 10.31 40.88
N SER A 416 -4.28 10.76 39.67
CA SER A 416 -5.06 12.00 39.47
C SER A 416 -6.47 11.94 40.09
N ILE A 417 -7.16 10.80 39.99
CA ILE A 417 -8.48 10.60 40.62
C ILE A 417 -8.37 10.67 42.14
N LYS A 418 -7.30 10.10 42.71
CA LYS A 418 -7.06 10.15 44.16
C LYS A 418 -6.85 11.59 44.64
N GLU A 419 -6.03 12.37 43.94
CA GLU A 419 -5.82 13.79 44.26
C GLU A 419 -7.09 14.63 44.17
N PHE A 420 -7.92 14.37 43.16
CA PHE A 420 -9.23 15.00 43.03
C PHE A 420 -10.18 14.64 44.18
N GLN A 421 -10.18 13.37 44.60
CA GLN A 421 -11.01 12.90 45.70
C GLN A 421 -10.59 13.56 47.03
N ASP A 422 -9.28 13.70 47.26
CA ASP A 422 -8.72 14.31 48.47
C ASP A 422 -9.03 15.82 48.54
N THR A 423 -8.94 16.53 47.41
CA THR A 423 -9.33 17.94 47.33
C THR A 423 -10.83 18.17 47.50
N LEU A 424 -11.68 17.28 46.94
CA LEU A 424 -13.12 17.32 47.15
C LEU A 424 -13.51 17.09 48.62
N ASN A 425 -12.85 16.15 49.30
CA ASN A 425 -13.04 15.89 50.72
C ASN A 425 -12.66 17.11 51.57
N ASN A 426 -11.54 17.77 51.25
CA ASN A 426 -11.12 19.00 51.93
C ASN A 426 -12.11 20.16 51.73
N LEU A 427 -12.60 20.37 50.50
CA LEU A 427 -13.63 21.38 50.20
C LEU A 427 -14.96 21.11 50.92
N LYS A 428 -15.34 19.83 51.05
CA LYS A 428 -16.55 19.43 51.78
C LYS A 428 -16.43 19.76 53.27
N GLU A 429 -15.28 19.53 53.88
CA GLU A 429 -15.02 19.90 55.27
C GLU A 429 -14.91 21.42 55.47
N GLU A 430 -14.37 22.16 54.48
CA GLU A 430 -14.32 23.62 54.53
C GLU A 430 -15.70 24.28 54.34
N SER A 431 -16.54 23.72 53.48
CA SER A 431 -17.94 24.14 53.33
C SER A 431 -18.75 23.93 54.61
N LYS A 432 -18.52 22.82 55.34
CA LYS A 432 -19.14 22.59 56.66
C LYS A 432 -18.69 23.63 57.69
N ARG A 433 -17.43 24.08 57.64
CA ARG A 433 -16.93 25.15 58.51
C ARG A 433 -17.49 26.52 58.15
N ARG A 434 -17.69 26.82 56.86
CA ARG A 434 -18.32 28.08 56.40
C ARG A 434 -19.81 28.16 56.77
N ALA A 435 -20.53 27.04 56.84
CA ALA A 435 -21.93 27.02 57.28
C ALA A 435 -22.14 27.40 58.76
N LEU A 436 -21.08 27.40 59.59
CA LEU A 436 -21.17 27.81 61.00
C LEU A 436 -20.95 29.32 61.22
N ASN A 437 -20.49 30.07 60.21
CA ASN A 437 -20.13 31.48 60.34
C ASN A 437 -20.84 32.31 59.26
N GLU A 438 -21.89 33.02 59.65
CA GLU A 438 -22.58 34.02 58.81
C GLU A 438 -22.65 35.36 59.55
N PRO A 439 -22.68 36.53 58.85
CA PRO A 439 -23.91 36.98 58.15
C PRO A 439 -23.80 37.76 56.81
N VAL A 440 -24.88 37.62 56.01
CA VAL A 440 -25.64 38.59 55.15
C VAL A 440 -24.94 39.29 53.97
N ASP A 441 -25.12 38.74 52.76
CA ASP A 441 -25.91 39.37 51.67
C ASP A 441 -26.18 38.35 50.53
N ASP A 442 -27.00 37.32 50.79
CA ASP A 442 -27.59 36.47 49.75
C ASP A 442 -28.68 35.58 50.38
N MET A 443 -29.80 35.36 49.69
CA MET A 443 -30.90 34.55 50.23
C MET A 443 -30.42 33.14 50.65
N PRO A 444 -30.91 32.59 51.77
CA PRO A 444 -30.49 31.27 52.27
C PRO A 444 -30.63 30.19 51.19
N TRP A 445 -29.79 29.15 51.24
CA TRP A 445 -29.85 28.05 50.27
C TRP A 445 -31.24 27.39 50.15
N ASP A 446 -31.99 27.40 51.25
CA ASP A 446 -33.39 26.94 51.30
C ASP A 446 -34.32 27.70 50.35
N PHE A 447 -34.05 28.98 50.09
CA PHE A 447 -34.81 29.79 49.14
C PHE A 447 -34.62 29.29 47.71
N TRP A 448 -33.38 29.11 47.26
CA TRP A 448 -33.06 28.65 45.90
C TRP A 448 -33.54 27.21 45.66
N SER A 449 -33.43 26.36 46.69
CA SER A 449 -33.94 25.00 46.65
C SER A 449 -35.47 24.95 46.51
N ARG A 450 -36.20 25.81 47.23
CA ARG A 450 -37.67 25.94 47.07
C ARG A 450 -38.05 26.43 45.68
N LEU A 451 -37.29 27.35 45.11
CA LEU A 451 -37.57 27.91 43.80
C LEU A 451 -37.35 26.89 42.68
N LEU A 452 -36.33 26.03 42.79
CA LEU A 452 -36.17 24.85 41.90
C LEU A 452 -37.36 23.90 41.99
N LEU A 453 -37.81 23.58 43.21
CA LEU A 453 -38.98 22.70 43.42
C LEU A 453 -40.26 23.27 42.82
N ILE A 454 -40.45 24.60 42.88
CA ILE A 454 -41.59 25.27 42.25
C ILE A 454 -41.54 25.15 40.73
N ILE A 455 -40.37 25.39 40.11
CA ILE A 455 -40.18 25.24 38.66
C ILE A 455 -40.42 23.79 38.23
N ASP A 456 -39.94 22.83 39.01
CA ASP A 456 -40.12 21.41 38.74
C ASP A 456 -41.58 20.97 38.92
N GLY A 457 -42.29 21.51 39.92
CA GLY A 457 -43.73 21.33 40.09
C GLY A 457 -44.52 21.85 38.90
N TRP A 458 -44.22 23.07 38.43
CA TRP A 458 -44.87 23.64 37.24
C TRP A 458 -44.59 22.87 35.96
N LEU A 459 -43.39 22.28 35.82
CA LEU A 459 -43.07 21.41 34.70
C LEU A 459 -43.88 20.10 34.74
N LEU A 460 -43.98 19.47 35.93
CA LEU A 460 -44.73 18.23 36.12
C LEU A 460 -46.23 18.43 35.88
N GLU A 461 -46.78 19.57 36.30
CA GLU A 461 -48.16 19.98 36.04
C GLU A 461 -48.40 20.48 34.60
N LYS A 462 -47.36 20.49 33.75
CA LYS A 462 -47.37 20.99 32.37
C LYS A 462 -47.81 22.47 32.22
N LYS A 463 -47.60 23.28 33.26
CA LYS A 463 -47.87 24.73 33.26
C LYS A 463 -46.79 25.52 32.50
N ILE A 464 -45.59 24.97 32.36
CA ILE A 464 -44.45 25.54 31.60
C ILE A 464 -43.84 24.50 30.64
N SER A 465 -43.18 24.95 29.57
CA SER A 465 -42.49 24.04 28.65
C SER A 465 -41.17 23.51 29.23
N ALA A 466 -40.69 22.37 28.74
CA ALA A 466 -39.41 21.79 29.17
C ALA A 466 -38.21 22.72 28.89
N ASN A 467 -38.27 23.53 27.83
CA ASN A 467 -37.23 24.49 27.49
C ASN A 467 -37.23 25.68 28.45
N ASP A 468 -38.41 26.21 28.79
CA ASP A 468 -38.56 27.30 29.76
C ASP A 468 -38.11 26.87 31.15
N ALA A 469 -38.49 25.66 31.58
CA ALA A 469 -38.06 25.08 32.85
C ALA A 469 -36.53 24.97 32.93
N LYS A 470 -35.87 24.55 31.85
CA LYS A 470 -34.41 24.48 31.78
C LYS A 470 -33.76 25.86 31.98
N LEU A 471 -34.25 26.87 31.27
CA LEU A 471 -33.76 28.26 31.38
C LEU A 471 -33.95 28.83 32.78
N LEU A 472 -35.13 28.62 33.39
CA LEU A 472 -35.38 29.07 34.77
C LEU A 472 -34.47 28.35 35.76
N ARG A 473 -34.28 27.03 35.64
CA ARG A 473 -33.33 26.28 36.50
C ARG A 473 -31.93 26.86 36.40
N GLU A 474 -31.44 27.15 35.19
CA GLU A 474 -30.13 27.77 35.02
C GLU A 474 -30.03 29.15 35.68
N MET A 475 -31.10 29.96 35.64
CA MET A 475 -31.16 31.24 36.35
C MET A 475 -31.12 31.06 37.87
N VAL A 476 -31.77 30.03 38.42
CA VAL A 476 -31.70 29.69 39.84
C VAL A 476 -30.31 29.23 40.24
N TRP A 477 -29.71 28.34 39.45
CA TRP A 477 -28.35 27.85 39.69
C TRP A 477 -27.31 28.97 39.67
N LYS A 478 -27.51 29.98 38.82
CA LYS A 478 -26.65 31.18 38.72
C LYS A 478 -26.99 32.27 39.74
N ARG A 479 -27.98 32.06 40.62
CA ARG A 479 -28.49 33.04 41.59
C ARG A 479 -28.83 34.39 40.93
N ASP A 480 -29.48 34.35 39.77
CA ASP A 480 -29.81 35.55 39.00
C ASP A 480 -30.78 36.45 39.80
N GLY A 481 -30.43 37.74 39.97
CA GLY A 481 -31.27 38.69 40.71
C GLY A 481 -32.68 38.81 40.12
N ARG A 482 -32.85 38.65 38.81
CA ARG A 482 -34.13 38.82 38.12
C ARG A 482 -35.15 37.74 38.51
N ILE A 483 -34.69 36.51 38.74
CA ILE A 483 -35.59 35.41 39.14
C ILE A 483 -35.98 35.53 40.63
N ARG A 484 -35.07 36.03 41.47
CA ARG A 484 -35.36 36.38 42.86
C ARG A 484 -36.37 37.51 42.95
N ASP A 485 -36.17 38.56 42.18
CA ASP A 485 -37.04 39.75 42.19
C ASP A 485 -38.43 39.40 41.64
N ALA A 486 -38.51 38.56 40.58
CA ALA A 486 -39.77 38.02 40.10
C ALA A 486 -40.50 37.18 41.17
N TYR A 487 -39.78 36.34 41.90
CA TYR A 487 -40.36 35.56 43.01
C TYR A 487 -40.90 36.44 44.13
N LEU A 488 -40.16 37.48 44.53
CA LEU A 488 -40.60 38.42 45.56
C LEU A 488 -41.87 39.17 45.16
N VAL A 489 -42.02 39.50 43.87
CA VAL A 489 -43.24 40.09 43.31
C VAL A 489 -44.40 39.09 43.29
N CYS A 490 -44.13 37.81 43.05
CA CYS A 490 -45.15 36.76 42.96
C CYS A 490 -45.64 36.22 44.32
N LYS A 491 -45.02 36.64 45.45
CA LYS A 491 -45.28 36.07 46.78
C LYS A 491 -46.75 36.13 47.21
N ASP A 492 -47.49 37.13 46.72
CA ASP A 492 -48.90 37.36 47.04
C ASP A 492 -49.83 37.27 45.80
N MET A 493 -49.36 36.70 44.69
CA MET A 493 -50.10 36.60 43.43
C MET A 493 -50.73 35.22 43.18
N ASN A 494 -51.74 35.17 42.33
CA ASN A 494 -52.33 33.91 41.89
C ASN A 494 -51.33 33.10 41.03
N GLU A 495 -51.37 31.77 41.11
CA GLU A 495 -50.41 30.90 40.40
C GLU A 495 -50.31 31.17 38.88
N HIS A 496 -51.43 31.50 38.22
CA HIS A 496 -51.43 31.81 36.80
C HIS A 496 -50.66 33.10 36.46
N GLU A 497 -50.74 34.10 37.33
CA GLU A 497 -50.01 35.37 37.18
C GLU A 497 -48.53 35.17 37.51
N ALA A 498 -48.23 34.37 38.53
CA ALA A 498 -46.87 33.99 38.86
C ALA A 498 -46.20 33.26 37.67
N VAL A 499 -46.83 32.23 37.11
CA VAL A 499 -46.29 31.52 35.94
C VAL A 499 -46.08 32.47 34.75
N ALA A 500 -46.98 33.42 34.50
CA ALA A 500 -46.84 34.39 33.43
C ALA A 500 -45.62 35.33 33.61
N ILE A 501 -45.34 35.76 34.85
CA ILE A 501 -44.17 36.60 35.17
C ILE A 501 -42.87 35.82 34.97
N PHE A 502 -42.83 34.55 35.39
CA PHE A 502 -41.66 33.69 35.19
C PHE A 502 -41.42 33.35 33.71
N LEU A 503 -42.48 33.10 32.94
CA LEU A 503 -42.38 32.90 31.49
C LEU A 503 -41.92 34.17 30.76
N LYS A 504 -42.16 35.37 31.32
CA LYS A 504 -41.62 36.62 30.79
C LYS A 504 -40.10 36.71 30.94
N LEU A 505 -39.51 36.01 31.91
CA LEU A 505 -38.05 35.90 32.07
C LEU A 505 -37.42 34.94 31.06
N THR A 506 -38.15 33.89 30.65
CA THR A 506 -37.68 32.91 29.65
C THR A 506 -38.02 33.30 28.22
N SER A 507 -39.04 34.15 28.03
CA SER A 507 -39.28 34.80 26.76
C SER A 507 -38.01 35.57 26.41
N SER A 508 -37.28 35.06 25.42
CA SER A 508 -35.99 35.61 24.96
C SER A 508 -36.04 37.13 25.04
N PRO A 509 -34.99 37.83 25.54
CA PRO A 509 -34.85 39.23 25.16
C PRO A 509 -34.97 39.21 23.64
N LYS A 510 -35.90 39.99 23.04
CA LYS A 510 -35.97 40.14 21.58
C LYS A 510 -34.51 40.25 21.13
N ARG A 511 -33.97 39.25 20.42
CA ARG A 511 -32.57 39.28 19.99
C ARG A 511 -32.39 40.65 19.37
N SER A 512 -31.49 41.46 19.92
CA SER A 512 -31.30 42.82 19.43
C SER A 512 -31.02 42.70 17.94
N ARG A 513 -31.83 43.39 17.13
CA ARG A 513 -31.58 43.46 15.71
C ARG A 513 -30.26 44.20 15.54
N LEU A 514 -29.20 43.44 15.30
CA LEU A 514 -27.88 44.02 15.06
C LEU A 514 -27.84 44.72 13.70
N HIS A 515 -27.10 45.82 13.63
CA HIS A 515 -26.67 46.46 12.40
C HIS A 515 -25.28 45.94 12.02
N VAL A 516 -25.22 45.19 10.92
CA VAL A 516 -24.02 44.55 10.39
C VAL A 516 -23.66 45.22 9.06
N ILE A 517 -22.41 45.64 8.93
CA ILE A 517 -21.87 46.15 7.67
C ILE A 517 -20.75 45.23 7.22
N HIS A 518 -20.92 44.61 6.06
CA HIS A 518 -19.86 43.87 5.39
C HIS A 518 -19.03 44.81 4.53
N ILE A 519 -17.71 44.71 4.63
CA ILE A 519 -16.76 45.37 3.72
C ILE A 519 -16.01 44.25 3.00
N ALA A 520 -16.10 44.23 1.68
CA ALA A 520 -15.51 43.17 0.85
C ALA A 520 -14.97 43.73 -0.47
N ALA A 521 -14.14 42.95 -1.15
CA ALA A 521 -13.75 43.21 -2.54
C ALA A 521 -14.72 42.58 -3.56
N GLU A 522 -15.43 41.53 -3.16
CA GLU A 522 -16.32 40.76 -4.03
C GLU A 522 -17.73 40.63 -3.45
N MET A 523 -18.72 40.55 -4.33
CA MET A 523 -20.10 40.20 -4.05
C MET A 523 -20.75 39.62 -5.30
N ALA A 524 -21.33 38.43 -5.20
CA ALA A 524 -22.11 37.83 -6.27
C ALA A 524 -23.48 38.53 -6.45
N PRO A 525 -24.00 38.65 -7.68
CA PRO A 525 -23.36 38.34 -8.96
C PRO A 525 -22.53 39.50 -9.56
N VAL A 526 -22.45 40.65 -8.88
CA VAL A 526 -21.98 41.92 -9.47
C VAL A 526 -20.46 42.02 -9.64
N ALA A 527 -19.70 41.49 -8.70
CA ALA A 527 -18.23 41.47 -8.67
C ALA A 527 -17.80 40.12 -8.08
N LYS A 528 -17.67 39.10 -8.91
CA LYS A 528 -17.38 37.73 -8.49
C LYS A 528 -16.21 37.18 -9.29
N VAL A 529 -15.18 36.72 -8.59
CA VAL A 529 -14.04 35.98 -9.15
C VAL A 529 -14.01 34.59 -8.53
N GLY A 530 -13.99 34.52 -7.20
CA GLY A 530 -13.95 33.27 -6.45
C GLY A 530 -15.20 32.99 -5.61
N GLY A 531 -15.03 32.17 -4.56
CA GLY A 531 -16.10 31.81 -3.62
C GLY A 531 -16.48 32.93 -2.64
N LEU A 532 -15.62 33.94 -2.46
CA LEU A 532 -15.87 35.07 -1.55
C LEU A 532 -17.19 35.79 -1.87
N GLY A 533 -17.43 36.09 -3.15
CA GLY A 533 -18.64 36.80 -3.57
C GLY A 533 -19.94 36.05 -3.21
N ASP A 534 -19.93 34.73 -3.26
CA ASP A 534 -21.08 33.89 -2.86
C ASP A 534 -21.27 33.92 -1.35
N VAL A 535 -20.18 33.85 -0.58
CA VAL A 535 -20.23 33.92 0.89
C VAL A 535 -20.83 35.24 1.36
N VAL A 536 -20.34 36.38 0.84
CA VAL A 536 -20.83 37.71 1.22
C VAL A 536 -22.34 37.83 0.95
N SER A 537 -22.79 37.38 -0.21
CA SER A 537 -24.21 37.48 -0.62
C SER A 537 -25.10 36.54 0.18
N GLY A 538 -24.70 35.28 0.31
CA GLY A 538 -25.44 34.24 1.03
C GLY A 538 -25.54 34.53 2.53
N LEU A 539 -24.41 34.90 3.17
CA LEU A 539 -24.36 35.26 4.58
C LEU A 539 -25.21 36.50 4.86
N SER A 540 -25.06 37.55 4.04
CA SER A 540 -25.81 38.80 4.22
C SER A 540 -27.32 38.56 4.14
N ARG A 541 -27.78 37.76 3.16
CA ARG A 541 -29.18 37.39 3.01
C ARG A 541 -29.67 36.54 4.18
N ALA A 542 -28.86 35.59 4.65
CA ALA A 542 -29.21 34.77 5.82
C ALA A 542 -29.36 35.62 7.09
N LEU A 543 -28.50 36.62 7.29
CA LEU A 543 -28.59 37.57 8.41
C LEU A 543 -29.83 38.48 8.28
N GLN A 544 -30.12 38.98 7.08
CA GLN A 544 -31.32 39.77 6.81
C GLN A 544 -32.61 38.95 7.07
N LYS A 545 -32.67 37.68 6.61
CA LYS A 545 -33.77 36.75 6.91
C LYS A 545 -33.95 36.51 8.42
N LYS A 546 -32.87 36.60 9.21
CA LYS A 546 -32.91 36.55 10.69
C LYS A 546 -33.30 37.88 11.35
N GLY A 547 -33.59 38.92 10.58
CA GLY A 547 -34.09 40.21 11.07
C GLY A 547 -33.01 41.24 11.41
N HIS A 548 -31.76 41.01 11.03
CA HIS A 548 -30.66 41.97 11.19
C HIS A 548 -30.70 43.03 10.07
N LEU A 549 -30.23 44.24 10.37
CA LEU A 549 -29.98 45.25 9.34
C LEU A 549 -28.60 44.96 8.74
N VAL A 550 -28.55 44.63 7.45
CA VAL A 550 -27.31 44.24 6.77
C VAL A 550 -27.07 45.17 5.59
N GLU A 551 -25.89 45.76 5.52
CA GLU A 551 -25.44 46.59 4.40
C GLU A 551 -24.06 46.11 3.92
N ILE A 552 -23.76 46.29 2.64
CA ILE A 552 -22.47 45.89 2.06
C ILE A 552 -21.77 47.11 1.46
N VAL A 553 -20.47 47.24 1.65
CA VAL A 553 -19.61 48.25 1.02
C VAL A 553 -18.62 47.55 0.09
N LEU A 554 -18.61 47.97 -1.17
CA LEU A 554 -17.73 47.43 -2.23
C LEU A 554 -17.00 48.58 -2.97
N PRO A 555 -15.84 48.30 -3.58
CA PRO A 555 -15.28 49.19 -4.59
C PRO A 555 -16.18 49.20 -5.83
N LYS A 556 -16.31 50.35 -6.49
CA LYS A 556 -16.97 50.46 -7.78
C LYS A 556 -15.98 50.14 -8.91
N TYR A 557 -15.91 48.88 -9.32
CA TYR A 557 -15.05 48.47 -10.44
C TYR A 557 -15.67 48.85 -11.80
N ASP A 558 -14.84 49.16 -12.79
CA ASP A 558 -15.29 49.41 -14.16
C ASP A 558 -15.83 48.16 -14.87
N CYS A 559 -15.38 46.96 -14.46
CA CYS A 559 -15.78 45.67 -15.04
C CYS A 559 -16.89 44.93 -14.29
N MET A 560 -17.61 45.57 -13.35
CA MET A 560 -18.74 44.92 -12.65
C MET A 560 -19.92 44.65 -13.58
N GLN A 561 -20.76 43.67 -13.22
CA GLN A 561 -22.03 43.42 -13.90
C GLN A 561 -23.09 44.45 -13.47
N TYR A 562 -23.00 45.67 -14.00
CA TYR A 562 -23.89 46.78 -13.64
C TYR A 562 -25.38 46.47 -13.87
N ASP A 563 -25.72 45.67 -14.87
CA ASP A 563 -27.12 45.27 -15.17
C ASP A 563 -27.77 44.44 -14.07
N ARG A 564 -26.97 43.88 -13.15
CA ARG A 564 -27.45 43.11 -11.98
C ARG A 564 -27.73 44.00 -10.77
N ILE A 565 -27.44 45.30 -10.84
CA ILE A 565 -27.67 46.25 -9.75
C ILE A 565 -28.98 46.98 -10.01
N ARG A 566 -29.93 46.87 -9.09
CA ARG A 566 -31.20 47.60 -9.15
C ARG A 566 -31.08 48.97 -8.49
N ASP A 567 -31.76 49.97 -9.02
CA ASP A 567 -31.87 51.32 -8.47
C ASP A 567 -30.52 52.01 -8.20
N LEU A 568 -29.50 51.71 -9.02
CA LEU A 568 -28.17 52.30 -8.87
C LEU A 568 -28.24 53.81 -9.07
N ARG A 569 -27.91 54.56 -8.02
CA ARG A 569 -27.86 56.02 -8.04
C ARG A 569 -26.68 56.56 -7.25
N ALA A 570 -26.16 57.70 -7.66
CA ALA A 570 -25.15 58.41 -6.89
C ALA A 570 -25.82 59.06 -5.66
N LEU A 571 -25.18 58.95 -4.50
CA LEU A 571 -25.51 59.77 -3.35
C LEU A 571 -24.86 61.14 -3.52
N ASP A 572 -25.61 62.18 -3.17
CA ASP A 572 -25.11 63.55 -3.09
C ASP A 572 -24.40 63.76 -1.74
N VAL A 573 -23.27 63.07 -1.58
CA VAL A 573 -22.43 63.14 -0.39
C VAL A 573 -21.00 63.40 -0.85
N GLU A 574 -20.42 64.51 -0.40
CA GLU A 574 -19.01 64.80 -0.60
C GLU A 574 -18.18 63.97 0.39
N LEU A 575 -17.58 62.89 -0.11
CA LEU A 575 -16.72 62.01 0.68
C LEU A 575 -15.26 62.22 0.30
N GLU A 576 -14.43 62.68 1.23
CA GLU A 576 -12.98 62.81 1.01
C GLU A 576 -12.20 61.81 1.86
N SER A 577 -11.13 61.25 1.29
CA SER A 577 -10.26 60.29 1.98
C SER A 577 -8.81 60.69 1.87
N TYR A 578 -8.10 60.61 2.99
CA TYR A 578 -6.67 60.85 3.06
C TYR A 578 -5.91 59.75 2.30
N PHE A 579 -4.99 60.16 1.44
CA PHE A 579 -4.00 59.29 0.82
C PHE A 579 -2.72 60.08 0.47
N ASP A 580 -1.54 59.55 0.78
CA ASP A 580 -0.23 60.18 0.46
C ASP A 580 -0.12 61.68 0.81
N GLY A 581 -0.59 62.07 1.99
CA GLY A 581 -0.51 63.46 2.46
C GLY A 581 -1.56 64.41 1.87
N ARG A 582 -2.53 63.90 1.10
CA ARG A 582 -3.60 64.71 0.46
C ARG A 582 -4.98 64.11 0.69
N LEU A 583 -6.00 64.94 0.56
CA LEU A 583 -7.40 64.50 0.54
C LEU A 583 -7.85 64.32 -0.91
N PHE A 584 -8.50 63.18 -1.19
CA PHE A 584 -9.07 62.86 -2.50
C PHE A 584 -10.56 62.63 -2.38
N ARG A 585 -11.32 63.15 -3.35
CA ARG A 585 -12.77 62.96 -3.42
C ARG A 585 -13.13 61.54 -3.84
N ASN A 586 -14.27 61.08 -3.35
CA ASN A 586 -14.89 59.82 -3.66
C ASN A 586 -16.36 60.06 -3.99
N LYS A 587 -16.85 59.37 -5.00
CA LYS A 587 -18.28 59.34 -5.31
C LYS A 587 -18.88 58.05 -4.76
N VAL A 588 -19.96 58.18 -4.00
CA VAL A 588 -20.65 57.04 -3.40
C VAL A 588 -21.90 56.74 -4.21
N TRP A 589 -22.09 55.48 -4.56
CA TRP A 589 -23.28 55.01 -5.25
C TRP A 589 -24.02 54.02 -4.35
N VAL A 590 -25.34 54.01 -4.43
CA VAL A 590 -26.18 53.04 -3.72
C VAL A 590 -27.02 52.29 -4.72
N GLY A 591 -27.12 50.98 -4.53
CA GLY A 591 -28.02 50.13 -5.29
C GLY A 591 -28.44 48.92 -4.46
N THR A 592 -29.33 48.12 -5.03
CA THR A 592 -29.79 46.86 -4.45
C THR A 592 -29.28 45.69 -5.29
N VAL A 593 -28.64 44.72 -4.64
CA VAL A 593 -28.13 43.48 -5.28
C VAL A 593 -28.71 42.30 -4.53
N GLU A 594 -29.43 41.41 -5.21
CA GLU A 594 -30.08 40.23 -4.59
C GLU A 594 -30.93 40.58 -3.33
N GLY A 595 -31.57 41.76 -3.32
CA GLY A 595 -32.37 42.25 -2.20
C GLY A 595 -31.58 42.88 -1.04
N LEU A 596 -30.26 43.00 -1.18
CA LEU A 596 -29.37 43.60 -0.19
C LEU A 596 -28.97 45.03 -0.57
N PRO A 597 -28.95 45.98 0.38
CA PRO A 597 -28.46 47.34 0.12
C PRO A 597 -26.93 47.36 0.04
N VAL A 598 -26.42 47.90 -1.06
CA VAL A 598 -24.98 47.95 -1.36
C VAL A 598 -24.54 49.38 -1.64
N TYR A 599 -23.43 49.78 -1.02
CA TYR A 599 -22.71 51.03 -1.29
C TYR A 599 -21.48 50.73 -2.13
N PHE A 600 -21.35 51.41 -3.27
CA PHE A 600 -20.18 51.31 -4.13
C PHE A 600 -19.37 52.61 -4.04
N ILE A 601 -18.09 52.49 -3.68
CA ILE A 601 -17.18 53.63 -3.58
C ILE A 601 -16.40 53.75 -4.89
N GLU A 602 -16.51 54.91 -5.53
CA GLU A 602 -15.76 55.28 -6.73
C GLU A 602 -14.68 56.32 -6.36
N PRO A 603 -13.41 55.92 -6.22
CA PRO A 603 -12.33 56.85 -5.96
C PRO A 603 -12.08 57.77 -7.15
N HIS A 604 -12.07 59.09 -6.92
CA HIS A 604 -11.58 60.06 -7.90
C HIS A 604 -10.08 60.32 -7.69
N HIS A 605 -9.31 59.26 -7.52
CA HIS A 605 -7.85 59.32 -7.41
C HIS A 605 -7.20 59.32 -8.82
N PRO A 606 -6.16 60.13 -9.08
CA PRO A 606 -5.50 60.18 -10.40
C PRO A 606 -5.01 58.83 -10.92
N SER A 607 -4.62 57.92 -10.02
CA SER A 607 -4.18 56.56 -10.36
C SER A 607 -5.29 55.61 -10.79
N LYS A 608 -6.57 56.03 -10.80
CA LYS A 608 -7.70 55.22 -11.29
C LYS A 608 -7.76 53.80 -10.68
N PHE A 609 -7.69 53.71 -9.35
CA PHE A 609 -7.52 52.44 -8.63
C PHE A 609 -8.51 51.33 -8.98
N PHE A 610 -9.76 51.64 -9.36
CA PHE A 610 -10.76 50.60 -9.71
C PHE A 610 -11.27 50.73 -11.15
N TRP A 611 -10.52 51.41 -12.01
CA TRP A 611 -10.82 51.55 -13.44
C TRP A 611 -9.71 50.89 -14.28
N ARG A 612 -9.61 49.56 -14.15
CA ARG A 612 -8.50 48.75 -14.69
C ARG A 612 -8.97 47.56 -15.53
N GLY A 613 -10.26 47.24 -15.52
CA GLY A 613 -10.81 46.04 -16.14
C GLY A 613 -10.62 44.76 -15.31
N THR A 614 -10.00 44.85 -14.13
CA THR A 614 -9.67 43.72 -13.23
C THR A 614 -10.05 44.04 -11.78
N PHE A 615 -10.47 43.02 -11.03
CA PHE A 615 -10.86 43.17 -9.63
C PHE A 615 -9.65 43.30 -8.69
N TYR A 616 -8.62 42.47 -8.92
CA TYR A 616 -7.34 42.45 -8.20
C TYR A 616 -6.29 41.75 -9.09
N GLY A 617 -5.05 41.64 -8.61
CA GLY A 617 -3.89 41.14 -9.34
C GLY A 617 -3.00 42.26 -9.91
N GLU A 618 -3.23 43.52 -9.55
CA GLU A 618 -2.38 44.64 -9.97
C GLU A 618 -1.20 44.83 -9.01
N HIS A 619 -0.09 45.31 -9.54
CA HIS A 619 1.13 45.59 -8.79
C HIS A 619 0.95 46.58 -7.61
N ASP A 620 -0.05 47.45 -7.68
CA ASP A 620 -0.38 48.46 -6.67
C ASP A 620 -1.59 48.08 -5.81
N ASP A 621 -2.02 46.81 -5.78
CA ASP A 621 -3.21 46.38 -5.03
C ASP A 621 -3.15 46.75 -3.54
N PHE A 622 -1.99 46.69 -2.91
CA PHE A 622 -1.82 47.15 -1.53
C PHE A 622 -2.37 48.58 -1.34
N ARG A 623 -2.04 49.47 -2.28
CA ARG A 623 -2.43 50.89 -2.27
C ARG A 623 -3.91 51.04 -2.65
N ARG A 624 -4.39 50.28 -3.63
CA ARG A 624 -5.82 50.25 -4.03
C ARG A 624 -6.71 49.91 -2.84
N PHE A 625 -6.37 48.85 -2.13
CA PHE A 625 -7.20 48.29 -1.06
C PHE A 625 -7.00 48.99 0.30
N SER A 626 -5.83 49.55 0.57
CA SER A 626 -5.65 50.45 1.72
C SER A 626 -6.44 51.76 1.53
N TYR A 627 -6.45 52.32 0.32
CA TYR A 627 -7.29 53.46 -0.04
C TYR A 627 -8.79 53.13 0.14
N PHE A 628 -9.25 51.99 -0.41
CA PHE A 628 -10.65 51.59 -0.29
C PHE A 628 -11.07 51.37 1.16
N SER A 629 -10.25 50.68 1.97
CA SER A 629 -10.52 50.45 3.39
C SER A 629 -10.66 51.77 4.15
N ARG A 630 -9.80 52.75 3.84
CA ARG A 630 -9.89 54.12 4.37
C ARG A 630 -11.19 54.81 3.94
N ALA A 631 -11.51 54.79 2.64
CA ALA A 631 -12.71 55.42 2.12
C ALA A 631 -14.00 54.80 2.67
N ALA A 632 -14.03 53.49 2.89
CA ALA A 632 -15.15 52.80 3.53
C ALA A 632 -15.39 53.31 4.95
N LEU A 633 -14.35 53.50 5.76
CA LEU A 633 -14.48 54.06 7.11
C LEU A 633 -14.87 55.54 7.11
N GLU A 634 -14.36 56.34 6.16
CA GLU A 634 -14.85 57.72 5.97
C GLU A 634 -16.36 57.73 5.65
N LEU A 635 -16.83 56.82 4.78
CA LEU A 635 -18.26 56.72 4.46
C LEU A 635 -19.08 56.42 5.72
N LEU A 636 -18.64 55.48 6.56
CA LEU A 636 -19.34 55.15 7.80
C LEU A 636 -19.41 56.33 8.75
N LEU A 637 -18.29 57.04 8.94
CA LEU A 637 -18.21 58.21 9.81
C LEU A 637 -19.08 59.36 9.30
N GLN A 638 -18.95 59.75 8.03
CA GLN A 638 -19.67 60.90 7.44
C GLN A 638 -21.18 60.64 7.31
N ALA A 639 -21.57 59.40 7.00
CA ALA A 639 -22.98 59.01 6.99
C ALA A 639 -23.57 58.85 8.40
N GLY A 640 -22.79 59.04 9.46
CA GLY A 640 -23.23 58.88 10.85
C GLY A 640 -23.66 57.45 11.19
N LYS A 641 -23.17 56.45 10.45
CA LYS A 641 -23.50 55.05 10.67
C LYS A 641 -22.85 54.55 11.95
N LYS A 642 -23.64 53.88 12.79
CA LYS A 642 -23.18 53.26 14.05
C LYS A 642 -23.47 51.76 14.03
N PRO A 643 -22.76 51.00 13.17
CA PRO A 643 -22.97 49.56 13.10
C PRO A 643 -22.54 48.88 14.40
N ASP A 644 -23.25 47.82 14.79
CA ASP A 644 -22.83 46.96 15.90
C ASP A 644 -21.63 46.10 15.48
N ILE A 645 -21.59 45.69 14.21
CA ILE A 645 -20.54 44.83 13.65
C ILE A 645 -20.07 45.38 12.30
N ILE A 646 -18.76 45.55 12.16
CA ILE A 646 -18.09 45.70 10.87
C ILE A 646 -17.43 44.35 10.57
N HIS A 647 -17.85 43.71 9.49
CA HIS A 647 -17.35 42.40 9.08
C HIS A 647 -16.52 42.53 7.80
N CYS A 648 -15.22 42.41 7.95
CA CYS A 648 -14.21 42.51 6.90
C CYS A 648 -13.91 41.12 6.32
N HIS A 649 -13.76 41.05 5.01
CA HIS A 649 -13.45 39.81 4.30
C HIS A 649 -12.13 39.94 3.52
N ASP A 650 -11.23 38.99 3.77
CA ASP A 650 -9.93 38.82 3.13
C ASP A 650 -8.97 40.02 3.19
N TRP A 651 -7.76 39.80 2.71
CA TRP A 651 -6.64 40.72 2.85
C TRP A 651 -6.94 42.12 2.28
N GLN A 652 -7.79 42.22 1.26
CA GLN A 652 -8.24 43.46 0.63
C GLN A 652 -8.92 44.42 1.63
N THR A 653 -9.46 43.90 2.73
CA THR A 653 -10.15 44.71 3.76
C THR A 653 -9.47 44.61 5.12
N ALA A 654 -8.30 43.96 5.19
CA ALA A 654 -7.57 43.74 6.42
C ALA A 654 -7.04 45.04 7.08
N PHE A 655 -6.96 46.14 6.31
CA PHE A 655 -6.59 47.46 6.81
C PHE A 655 -7.68 48.12 7.67
N VAL A 656 -8.94 47.68 7.56
CA VAL A 656 -10.07 48.31 8.26
C VAL A 656 -9.88 48.26 9.76
N ALA A 657 -9.44 47.12 10.32
CA ALA A 657 -9.27 46.97 11.76
C ALA A 657 -8.24 47.94 12.37
N PRO A 658 -6.97 48.00 11.90
CA PRO A 658 -6.01 48.96 12.40
C PRO A 658 -6.44 50.41 12.15
N LEU A 659 -6.97 50.73 10.97
CA LEU A 659 -7.49 52.08 10.67
C LEU A 659 -8.60 52.49 11.65
N TYR A 660 -9.54 51.59 11.93
CA TYR A 660 -10.66 51.85 12.82
C TYR A 660 -10.19 52.24 14.21
N TRP A 661 -9.32 51.44 14.83
CA TRP A 661 -8.87 51.69 16.20
C TRP A 661 -7.96 52.92 16.32
N ASP A 662 -7.03 53.10 15.38
CA ASP A 662 -6.04 54.18 15.48
C ASP A 662 -6.64 55.53 15.10
N LEU A 663 -7.53 55.59 14.09
CA LEU A 663 -7.92 56.85 13.45
C LEU A 663 -9.42 57.20 13.54
N TYR A 664 -10.31 56.21 13.62
CA TYR A 664 -11.78 56.48 13.54
C TYR A 664 -12.51 56.32 14.87
N ALA A 665 -12.08 55.40 15.74
CA ALA A 665 -12.64 55.26 17.07
C ALA A 665 -12.53 56.57 17.88
N PRO A 666 -11.39 57.30 17.88
CA PRO A 666 -11.31 58.62 18.52
C PRO A 666 -12.23 59.68 17.88
N LYS A 667 -12.61 59.52 16.61
CA LYS A 667 -13.48 60.44 15.86
C LYS A 667 -14.98 60.16 16.03
N GLY A 668 -15.35 59.17 16.85
CA GLY A 668 -16.74 58.84 17.17
C GLY A 668 -17.28 57.57 16.52
N LEU A 669 -16.50 56.88 15.69
CA LEU A 669 -16.84 55.56 15.17
C LEU A 669 -16.29 54.48 16.12
N ASN A 670 -16.86 54.38 17.32
CA ASN A 670 -16.34 53.54 18.43
C ASN A 670 -17.33 52.50 18.97
N SER A 671 -18.46 52.32 18.30
CA SER A 671 -19.53 51.39 18.72
C SER A 671 -19.37 49.98 18.15
N ALA A 672 -18.74 49.84 16.99
CA ALA A 672 -18.67 48.58 16.28
C ALA A 672 -17.65 47.61 16.90
N ARG A 673 -17.99 46.33 16.85
CA ARG A 673 -17.03 45.23 16.97
C ARG A 673 -16.59 44.78 15.58
N ILE A 674 -15.30 44.51 15.43
CA ILE A 674 -14.72 44.11 14.15
C ILE A 674 -14.60 42.60 14.08
N CYS A 675 -15.23 42.02 13.06
CA CYS A 675 -15.10 40.63 12.66
C CYS A 675 -14.27 40.57 11.39
N PHE A 676 -13.23 39.74 11.35
CA PHE A 676 -12.44 39.53 10.14
C PHE A 676 -12.50 38.08 9.72
N THR A 677 -12.90 37.80 8.47
CA THR A 677 -12.85 36.46 7.89
C THR A 677 -11.75 36.38 6.86
N CYS A 678 -10.83 35.43 7.04
CA CYS A 678 -9.82 35.08 6.05
C CYS A 678 -10.23 33.76 5.37
N HIS A 679 -10.48 33.80 4.07
CA HIS A 679 -10.92 32.66 3.26
C HIS A 679 -9.75 31.85 2.73
N ASN A 680 -8.62 32.52 2.46
CA ASN A 680 -7.39 31.88 2.04
C ASN A 680 -6.18 32.64 2.62
N PHE A 681 -5.35 31.94 3.39
CA PHE A 681 -4.11 32.49 3.97
C PHE A 681 -2.94 32.56 2.99
N GLU A 682 -3.05 32.07 1.76
CA GLU A 682 -2.05 32.22 0.71
C GLU A 682 -1.88 33.68 0.29
N TYR A 683 -2.99 34.42 0.16
CA TYR A 683 -2.97 35.82 -0.25
C TYR A 683 -3.05 36.75 0.95
N GLN A 684 -1.91 37.32 1.35
CA GLN A 684 -1.79 38.13 2.57
C GLN A 684 -1.59 39.63 2.32
N GLY A 685 -1.35 40.03 1.07
CA GLY A 685 -1.16 41.43 0.69
C GLY A 685 0.09 42.07 1.30
N THR A 686 1.20 41.34 1.44
CA THR A 686 2.40 41.89 2.09
C THR A 686 3.06 42.99 1.23
N ALA A 687 3.58 44.02 1.88
CA ALA A 687 4.26 45.14 1.21
C ALA A 687 5.33 45.77 2.12
N PRO A 688 6.22 46.63 1.59
CA PRO A 688 7.13 47.42 2.43
C PRO A 688 6.38 48.22 3.49
N ALA A 689 6.91 48.30 4.70
CA ALA A 689 6.26 48.97 5.82
C ALA A 689 5.94 50.45 5.56
N SER A 690 6.75 51.13 4.74
CA SER A 690 6.54 52.52 4.33
C SER A 690 5.21 52.75 3.61
N GLU A 691 4.65 51.73 2.93
CA GLU A 691 3.37 51.86 2.23
C GLU A 691 2.19 52.09 3.18
N MET A 692 2.28 51.75 4.47
CA MET A 692 1.21 52.05 5.43
C MET A 692 0.97 53.55 5.61
N ALA A 693 2.02 54.37 5.47
CA ALA A 693 1.91 55.82 5.57
C ALA A 693 0.96 56.41 4.51
N SER A 694 0.81 55.73 3.36
CA SER A 694 -0.09 56.16 2.29
C SER A 694 -1.53 56.33 2.78
N CYS A 695 -2.03 55.41 3.62
CA CYS A 695 -3.38 55.47 4.19
C CYS A 695 -3.47 56.22 5.54
N GLY A 696 -2.36 56.82 5.99
CA GLY A 696 -2.29 57.63 7.20
C GLY A 696 -2.01 56.86 8.50
N LEU A 697 -1.63 55.58 8.39
CA LEU A 697 -1.22 54.77 9.52
C LEU A 697 0.24 55.08 9.93
N ASP A 698 0.52 55.04 11.22
CA ASP A 698 1.87 55.28 11.76
C ASP A 698 2.75 54.03 11.57
N VAL A 699 3.75 54.16 10.70
CA VAL A 699 4.67 53.07 10.35
C VAL A 699 5.50 52.62 11.55
N HIS A 700 6.00 53.54 12.37
CA HIS A 700 6.86 53.21 13.50
C HIS A 700 6.08 52.50 14.61
N HIS A 701 4.83 52.89 14.82
CA HIS A 701 3.98 52.27 15.83
C HIS A 701 3.50 50.87 15.41
N LEU A 702 3.21 50.66 14.11
CA LEU A 702 2.58 49.43 13.62
C LEU A 702 3.53 48.40 13.02
N ASN A 703 4.71 48.81 12.52
CA ASN A 703 5.72 47.87 12.05
C ASN A 703 6.52 47.26 13.21
N ARG A 704 5.81 46.50 14.05
CA ARG A 704 6.35 45.78 15.21
C ARG A 704 5.92 44.31 15.19
N PRO A 705 6.71 43.37 15.77
CA PRO A 705 6.39 41.94 15.76
C PRO A 705 5.03 41.61 16.39
N ASP A 706 4.62 42.32 17.44
CA ASP A 706 3.34 42.19 18.13
C ASP A 706 2.16 42.89 17.42
N ARG A 707 2.43 43.52 16.27
CA ARG A 707 1.48 44.32 15.48
C ARG A 707 1.44 43.81 14.03
N MET A 708 1.74 44.65 13.05
CA MET A 708 1.56 44.36 11.63
C MET A 708 2.85 43.91 10.91
N GLN A 709 4.00 43.89 11.58
CA GLN A 709 5.26 43.49 10.94
C GLN A 709 5.17 42.05 10.41
N ASP A 710 5.63 41.82 9.20
CA ASP A 710 5.63 40.49 8.61
C ASP A 710 6.56 39.53 9.38
N ASN A 711 6.16 38.26 9.52
CA ASN A 711 6.95 37.28 10.30
C ASN A 711 8.21 36.81 9.55
N SER A 712 8.26 36.96 8.23
CA SER A 712 9.39 36.54 7.40
C SER A 712 10.35 37.70 7.11
N ALA A 713 9.89 38.96 7.15
CA ALA A 713 10.70 40.13 6.82
C ALA A 713 10.36 41.36 7.68
N HIS A 714 11.36 41.90 8.38
CA HIS A 714 11.18 42.99 9.36
C HIS A 714 10.89 44.36 8.74
N ASP A 715 11.28 44.57 7.48
CA ASP A 715 11.03 45.78 6.69
C ASP A 715 9.66 45.76 5.99
N ARG A 716 8.93 44.65 6.10
CA ARG A 716 7.62 44.45 5.49
C ARG A 716 6.52 44.38 6.53
N VAL A 717 5.32 44.65 6.06
CA VAL A 717 4.09 44.52 6.83
C VAL A 717 3.12 43.58 6.16
N ASN A 718 2.26 43.01 6.99
CA ASN A 718 1.29 42.01 6.63
C ASN A 718 -0.10 42.47 7.07
N PRO A 719 -0.94 42.94 6.13
CA PRO A 719 -2.30 43.39 6.43
C PRO A 719 -3.13 42.32 7.14
N VAL A 720 -3.06 41.05 6.71
CA VAL A 720 -3.80 39.95 7.35
C VAL A 720 -3.36 39.75 8.79
N LYS A 721 -2.05 39.81 9.07
CA LYS A 721 -1.54 39.82 10.45
C LYS A 721 -2.16 40.96 11.27
N GLY A 722 -2.21 42.16 10.70
CA GLY A 722 -2.88 43.30 11.31
C GLY A 722 -4.34 43.03 11.61
N ALA A 723 -5.10 42.51 10.65
CA ALA A 723 -6.50 42.16 10.88
C ALA A 723 -6.67 41.10 11.98
N ILE A 724 -5.78 40.11 12.07
CA ILE A 724 -5.78 39.13 13.16
C ILE A 724 -5.55 39.82 14.50
N VAL A 725 -4.55 40.68 14.61
CA VAL A 725 -4.18 41.37 15.85
C VAL A 725 -5.28 42.34 16.31
N PHE A 726 -5.83 43.13 15.39
CA PHE A 726 -6.72 44.26 15.72
C PHE A 726 -8.22 43.91 15.70
N SER A 727 -8.65 42.81 15.09
CA SER A 727 -10.07 42.42 15.10
C SER A 727 -10.50 41.85 16.46
N ASN A 728 -11.77 42.02 16.81
CA ASN A 728 -12.34 41.44 18.03
C ASN A 728 -12.52 39.93 17.90
N ILE A 729 -12.90 39.47 16.72
CA ILE A 729 -13.02 38.05 16.36
C ILE A 729 -12.45 37.85 14.95
N VAL A 730 -11.80 36.71 14.76
CA VAL A 730 -11.22 36.29 13.49
C VAL A 730 -11.84 34.95 13.13
N THR A 731 -12.30 34.80 11.90
CA THR A 731 -12.88 33.55 11.42
C THR A 731 -12.26 33.07 10.13
N THR A 732 -12.47 31.79 9.84
CA THR A 732 -12.11 31.17 8.57
C THR A 732 -13.14 30.13 8.16
N VAL A 733 -12.98 29.52 6.98
CA VAL A 733 -14.04 28.83 6.22
C VAL A 733 -14.45 27.45 6.74
N SER A 734 -13.71 26.88 7.69
CA SER A 734 -14.13 25.65 8.38
C SER A 734 -13.35 25.44 9.70
N PRO A 735 -13.89 24.66 10.65
CA PRO A 735 -13.16 24.25 11.85
C PRO A 735 -11.87 23.49 11.54
N THR A 736 -11.86 22.63 10.52
CA THR A 736 -10.68 21.87 10.10
C THR A 736 -9.60 22.79 9.54
N TYR A 737 -9.97 23.67 8.60
CA TYR A 737 -9.06 24.65 8.03
C TYR A 737 -8.49 25.59 9.10
N ALA A 738 -9.29 25.96 10.11
CA ALA A 738 -8.81 26.73 11.27
C ALA A 738 -7.72 26.01 12.07
N GLN A 739 -7.69 24.66 12.09
CA GLN A 739 -6.58 23.93 12.69
C GLN A 739 -5.39 23.83 11.75
N GLU A 740 -5.62 23.58 10.46
CA GLU A 740 -4.58 23.49 9.42
C GLU A 740 -3.74 24.78 9.35
N VAL A 741 -4.37 25.95 9.33
CA VAL A 741 -3.64 27.23 9.24
C VAL A 741 -2.88 27.60 10.52
N ARG A 742 -3.06 26.83 11.60
CA ARG A 742 -2.31 26.99 12.85
C ARG A 742 -1.03 26.15 12.86
N THR A 743 -0.81 25.31 11.85
CA THR A 743 0.47 24.61 11.63
C THR A 743 1.40 25.43 10.75
N SER A 744 2.70 25.10 10.78
CA SER A 744 3.73 25.77 9.97
C SER A 744 3.43 25.73 8.48
N GLU A 745 2.94 24.59 7.99
CA GLU A 745 2.69 24.29 6.58
C GLU A 745 1.45 25.03 6.07
N GLY A 746 0.34 24.97 6.82
CA GLY A 746 -0.93 25.56 6.40
C GLY A 746 -1.01 27.08 6.64
N GLY A 747 -0.31 27.59 7.67
CA GLY A 747 -0.46 28.97 8.10
C GLY A 747 0.30 30.00 7.27
N GLN A 748 1.10 29.59 6.28
CA GLN A 748 1.83 30.48 5.37
C GLN A 748 2.61 31.59 6.12
N GLY A 749 3.32 31.21 7.19
CA GLY A 749 4.07 32.14 8.05
C GLY A 749 3.27 32.85 9.15
N LEU A 750 1.93 32.79 9.17
CA LEU A 750 1.07 33.43 10.18
C LEU A 750 0.64 32.50 11.34
N HIS A 751 1.00 31.22 11.30
CA HIS A 751 0.63 30.22 12.29
C HIS A 751 0.96 30.63 13.74
N SER A 752 2.12 31.26 13.97
CA SER A 752 2.54 31.76 15.30
C SER A 752 1.63 32.88 15.80
N THR A 753 1.19 33.77 14.90
CA THR A 753 0.25 34.85 15.22
C THR A 753 -1.14 34.30 15.50
N LEU A 754 -1.62 33.36 14.68
CA LEU A 754 -2.91 32.69 14.87
C LEU A 754 -2.96 31.92 16.18
N ASN A 755 -1.88 31.23 16.55
CA ASN A 755 -1.79 30.52 17.84
C ASN A 755 -1.82 31.48 19.03
N SER A 756 -1.08 32.59 18.95
CA SER A 756 -1.09 33.66 19.96
C SER A 756 -2.48 34.28 20.15
N HIS A 757 -3.29 34.32 19.08
CA HIS A 757 -4.66 34.85 19.09
C HIS A 757 -5.75 33.77 19.03
N SER A 758 -5.43 32.52 19.39
CA SER A 758 -6.32 31.36 19.28
C SER A 758 -7.68 31.55 19.98
N LYS A 759 -7.72 32.26 21.10
CA LYS A 759 -8.97 32.54 21.86
C LYS A 759 -10.04 33.28 21.04
N LYS A 760 -9.64 34.05 20.04
CA LYS A 760 -10.54 34.84 19.18
C LYS A 760 -10.54 34.34 17.72
N PHE A 761 -9.88 33.22 17.43
CA PHE A 761 -9.80 32.64 16.09
C PHE A 761 -10.68 31.39 15.99
N ILE A 762 -11.67 31.40 15.10
CA ILE A 762 -12.71 30.38 15.02
C ILE A 762 -12.99 29.96 13.58
N GLY A 763 -12.97 28.66 13.29
CA GLY A 763 -13.46 28.14 12.02
C GLY A 763 -14.99 28.06 11.98
N ILE A 764 -15.61 28.68 10.96
CA ILE A 764 -17.05 28.63 10.73
C ILE A 764 -17.28 28.03 9.35
N LEU A 765 -17.98 26.89 9.30
CA LEU A 765 -18.28 26.21 8.05
C LEU A 765 -19.14 27.08 7.15
N ASN A 766 -18.67 27.30 5.91
CA ASN A 766 -19.43 28.03 4.91
C ASN A 766 -20.74 27.30 4.55
N GLY A 767 -21.79 28.09 4.33
CA GLY A 767 -23.03 27.61 3.75
C GLY A 767 -23.02 27.69 2.22
N ILE A 768 -24.01 27.05 1.59
CA ILE A 768 -24.31 27.19 0.17
C ILE A 768 -25.66 27.86 -0.03
N ASP A 769 -25.83 28.52 -1.17
CA ASP A 769 -27.13 29.03 -1.58
C ASP A 769 -28.00 27.88 -2.09
N THR A 770 -28.89 27.38 -1.23
CA THR A 770 -29.81 26.28 -1.56
C THR A 770 -30.96 26.69 -2.46
N ASP A 771 -31.19 27.98 -2.70
CA ASP A 771 -32.15 28.43 -3.72
C ASP A 771 -31.52 28.36 -5.12
N ALA A 772 -30.23 28.70 -5.23
CA ALA A 772 -29.47 28.64 -6.48
C ALA A 772 -28.96 27.23 -6.82
N TRP A 773 -28.45 26.49 -5.82
CA TRP A 773 -27.87 25.16 -5.97
C TRP A 773 -28.82 24.08 -5.47
N ASN A 774 -29.93 23.89 -6.18
CA ASN A 774 -30.96 22.91 -5.83
C ASN A 774 -31.24 21.93 -6.98
N PRO A 775 -30.78 20.66 -6.88
CA PRO A 775 -31.01 19.68 -7.93
C PRO A 775 -32.49 19.42 -8.26
N ALA A 776 -33.41 19.74 -7.36
CA ALA A 776 -34.84 19.54 -7.56
C ALA A 776 -35.49 20.66 -8.41
N THR A 777 -34.87 21.83 -8.51
CA THR A 777 -35.42 22.99 -9.22
C THR A 777 -34.45 23.62 -10.23
N ASP A 778 -33.20 23.17 -10.26
CA ASP A 778 -32.17 23.68 -11.15
C ASP A 778 -32.59 23.44 -12.62
N VAL A 779 -32.67 24.53 -13.37
CA VAL A 779 -33.07 24.55 -14.79
C VAL A 779 -31.92 24.25 -15.74
N PHE A 780 -30.68 24.27 -15.26
CA PHE A 780 -29.49 23.92 -16.03
C PHE A 780 -29.25 22.40 -16.07
N LEU A 781 -29.87 21.65 -15.16
CA LEU A 781 -29.89 20.20 -15.22
C LEU A 781 -30.85 19.72 -16.30
N LYS A 782 -30.44 18.69 -17.06
CA LYS A 782 -31.30 18.06 -18.06
C LYS A 782 -32.52 17.41 -17.40
N SER A 783 -32.29 16.73 -16.28
CA SER A 783 -33.35 16.18 -15.44
C SER A 783 -33.13 16.60 -13.99
N GLN A 784 -34.16 17.16 -13.38
CA GLN A 784 -34.16 17.45 -11.95
C GLN A 784 -34.20 16.16 -11.15
N PHE A 785 -33.67 16.18 -9.93
CA PHE A 785 -33.63 15.02 -9.04
C PHE A 785 -33.61 15.47 -7.57
N ASN A 786 -33.87 14.54 -6.65
CA ASN A 786 -33.82 14.84 -5.21
C ASN A 786 -33.32 13.62 -4.42
N ALA A 787 -33.24 13.74 -3.09
CA ALA A 787 -32.70 12.67 -2.24
C ALA A 787 -33.52 11.36 -2.31
N ASN A 788 -34.81 11.42 -2.64
CA ASN A 788 -35.70 10.26 -2.75
C ASN A 788 -35.78 9.70 -4.17
N ASP A 789 -35.36 10.47 -5.18
CA ASP A 789 -35.34 10.07 -6.59
C ASP A 789 -34.03 10.50 -7.25
N LEU A 790 -33.12 9.53 -7.42
CA LEU A 790 -31.80 9.71 -8.03
C LEU A 790 -31.77 9.40 -9.53
N GLN A 791 -32.90 9.03 -10.15
CA GLN A 791 -32.92 8.68 -11.57
C GLN A 791 -32.45 9.84 -12.45
N GLY A 792 -32.90 11.07 -12.16
CA GLY A 792 -32.45 12.26 -12.87
C GLY A 792 -30.93 12.50 -12.78
N LYS A 793 -30.26 12.05 -11.72
CA LYS A 793 -28.78 12.13 -11.61
C LYS A 793 -28.09 11.23 -12.65
N ALA A 794 -28.63 10.04 -12.90
CA ALA A 794 -28.10 9.13 -13.94
C ALA A 794 -28.28 9.73 -15.34
N GLU A 795 -29.43 10.34 -15.62
CA GLU A 795 -29.70 11.02 -16.89
C GLU A 795 -28.79 12.24 -17.10
N ASN A 796 -28.51 13.01 -16.04
CA ASN A 796 -27.56 14.11 -16.08
C ASN A 796 -26.13 13.62 -16.34
N LYS A 797 -25.71 12.50 -15.74
CA LYS A 797 -24.39 11.88 -15.99
C LYS A 797 -24.25 11.49 -17.45
N GLU A 798 -25.26 10.84 -18.03
CA GLU A 798 -25.26 10.47 -19.45
C GLU A 798 -25.22 11.70 -20.37
N ALA A 799 -26.03 12.72 -20.06
CA ALA A 799 -26.04 13.98 -20.79
C ALA A 799 -24.67 14.69 -20.74
N LEU A 800 -24.01 14.69 -19.59
CA LEU A 800 -22.69 15.28 -19.42
C LEU A 800 -21.63 14.51 -20.20
N ARG A 801 -21.61 13.16 -20.13
CA ARG A 801 -20.70 12.34 -20.96
C ARG A 801 -20.90 12.62 -22.45
N LYS A 802 -22.16 12.80 -22.86
CA LYS A 802 -22.48 13.19 -24.23
C LYS A 802 -21.96 14.56 -24.62
N HIS A 803 -22.11 15.52 -23.73
CA HIS A 803 -21.60 16.86 -23.96
C HIS A 803 -20.07 16.89 -24.04
N LEU A 804 -19.38 16.07 -23.24
CA LEU A 804 -17.92 15.97 -23.19
C LEU A 804 -17.31 15.01 -24.22
N GLY A 805 -18.13 14.30 -25.01
CA GLY A 805 -17.64 13.33 -26.01
C GLY A 805 -16.98 12.08 -25.42
N LEU A 806 -17.28 11.73 -24.16
CA LEU A 806 -16.73 10.55 -23.48
C LEU A 806 -17.42 9.26 -23.97
N SER A 807 -16.72 8.13 -23.88
CA SER A 807 -17.27 6.81 -24.26
C SER A 807 -18.53 6.45 -23.47
N TYR A 808 -19.47 5.81 -24.15
CA TYR A 808 -20.73 5.31 -23.60
C TYR A 808 -20.74 3.79 -23.40
N ALA A 809 -19.62 3.12 -23.65
CA ALA A 809 -19.55 1.66 -23.64
C ALA A 809 -19.95 1.07 -22.28
N ASP A 810 -19.65 1.76 -21.19
CA ASP A 810 -20.08 1.38 -19.84
C ASP A 810 -20.63 2.58 -19.06
N THR A 811 -21.95 2.61 -18.86
CA THR A 811 -22.66 3.65 -18.09
C THR A 811 -22.37 3.58 -16.58
N ARG A 812 -21.87 2.44 -16.07
CA ARG A 812 -21.52 2.24 -14.66
C ARG A 812 -20.18 2.84 -14.29
N GLN A 813 -19.28 3.06 -15.25
CA GLN A 813 -17.98 3.71 -14.99
C GLN A 813 -18.14 5.02 -14.19
N PRO A 814 -17.41 5.20 -13.08
CA PRO A 814 -17.40 6.45 -12.33
C PRO A 814 -17.03 7.63 -13.23
N LEU A 815 -17.75 8.75 -13.08
CA LEU A 815 -17.38 10.02 -13.69
C LEU A 815 -16.87 10.92 -12.57
N VAL A 816 -15.58 11.23 -12.59
CA VAL A 816 -14.94 12.13 -11.63
C VAL A 816 -14.79 13.49 -12.31
N LEU A 817 -15.30 14.53 -11.68
CA LEU A 817 -15.13 15.91 -12.13
C LEU A 817 -14.27 16.63 -11.12
N LEU A 818 -13.16 17.19 -11.59
CA LEU A 818 -12.35 18.11 -10.81
C LEU A 818 -12.45 19.49 -11.46
N SER A 819 -12.85 20.47 -10.66
CA SER A 819 -12.96 21.86 -11.07
C SER A 819 -12.14 22.69 -10.10
N SER A 820 -11.02 23.21 -10.55
CA SER A 820 -10.17 24.13 -9.78
C SER A 820 -9.85 25.35 -10.64
N GLU A 821 -9.57 26.47 -9.97
CA GLU A 821 -8.96 27.61 -10.63
C GLU A 821 -7.48 27.22 -10.89
N VAL A 822 -7.08 27.10 -12.15
CA VAL A 822 -5.74 26.60 -12.53
C VAL A 822 -4.71 27.66 -12.14
N LEU A 823 -4.22 27.60 -10.91
CA LEU A 823 -3.31 28.59 -10.32
C LEU A 823 -1.93 28.05 -9.94
N ASN A 824 -1.68 26.73 -10.01
CA ASN A 824 -0.34 26.18 -9.74
C ASN A 824 -0.06 24.87 -10.49
N ASP A 825 1.19 24.73 -10.98
CA ASP A 825 1.74 23.51 -11.60
C ASP A 825 1.76 22.31 -10.62
N TYR A 826 1.66 22.54 -9.31
CA TYR A 826 1.67 21.50 -8.27
C TYR A 826 0.52 20.49 -8.39
N TYR A 827 -0.69 20.94 -8.75
CA TYR A 827 -1.81 20.02 -8.97
C TYR A 827 -1.64 19.19 -10.26
N TYR A 828 -0.86 19.69 -11.22
CA TYR A 828 -0.53 18.95 -12.44
C TYR A 828 0.45 17.80 -12.14
N ASP A 829 1.38 17.98 -11.21
CA ASP A 829 2.35 16.94 -10.82
C ASP A 829 1.71 15.78 -10.02
N GLU A 830 0.76 16.07 -9.12
CA GLU A 830 -0.05 15.01 -8.48
C GLU A 830 -0.99 14.32 -9.50
N MET A 831 -1.46 15.03 -10.52
CA MET A 831 -2.25 14.42 -11.60
C MET A 831 -1.44 13.51 -12.51
N GLN A 832 -0.14 13.75 -12.71
CA GLN A 832 0.71 12.82 -13.45
C GLN A 832 0.85 11.47 -12.73
N HIS A 833 0.65 11.40 -11.40
CA HIS A 833 0.65 10.14 -10.65
C HIS A 833 -0.63 9.30 -10.88
N PHE A 834 -1.70 9.87 -11.46
CA PHE A 834 -2.87 9.06 -11.86
C PHE A 834 -2.57 8.13 -13.04
N SER A 835 -1.49 8.38 -13.81
CA SER A 835 -1.00 7.43 -14.82
C SER A 835 -0.46 6.13 -14.22
N ASP A 836 -0.08 6.17 -12.94
CA ASP A 836 0.59 5.07 -12.24
C ASP A 836 -0.35 4.25 -11.35
N VAL A 837 -1.67 4.48 -11.41
CA VAL A 837 -2.67 3.63 -10.74
C VAL A 837 -2.92 2.39 -11.62
N PRO A 838 -2.37 1.22 -11.27
CA PRO A 838 -2.59 0.02 -12.07
C PRO A 838 -3.96 -0.54 -11.65
N ASN A 839 -5.02 -0.23 -12.43
CA ASN A 839 -6.30 -0.97 -12.55
C ASN A 839 -7.52 -0.09 -12.95
N LEU A 840 -7.35 0.98 -13.74
CA LEU A 840 -8.47 1.81 -14.21
C LEU A 840 -8.69 1.81 -15.73
N ASN A 841 -8.15 0.82 -16.46
CA ASN A 841 -8.46 0.58 -17.88
C ASN A 841 -9.57 -0.45 -18.06
#